data_AF-A0A7J6KYC2-F1
#
_entry.id   AF-A0A7J6KYC2-F1
#
_cell.length_a   1.000
_cell.length_b   1.000
_cell.length_c   1.000
_cell.angle_alpha   90.00
_cell.angle_beta   90.00
_cell.angle_gamma   90.00
#
_symmetry.space_group_name_H-M   'P 1'
#
loop_
_entity.id
_entity.type
_entity.pdbx_description
1 polymer ?
#
loop_
_entity_poly.entity_id
_entity_poly.type
_entity_poly.pdbx_seq_one_letter_code
_entity_poly.pdbx_strand_id
1 'polypeptide(L)'
;MKAFVYESSPSGMGWVDSQAVPQPAAAQVQVKVIAAATNPIDLRLAAMPVASRWLRGTAVGFDFAGRVTIGSGDYKVGDLVFGKTKSGSMAEFATANVTEIAHVPEGVDPKVAASLPVANLVSLQALRHGGVTEAGKNVLVIGGSGGTGSSGVQIAKSLGAKVYAVCSGKNSGFVKSLGADVVMDYTKDGFELPNEDCPAGTIDVVYDTVTSPEDFNYEPTARQTLKKGGMYVAIETPSLLDRAKFWLSRASGRNIQRPQYSMWVAQFNHNDLVRLGDLAAKGKLRVQFAEELPFSEGSCCKAYQLQRSRHARGKISFFDFLLLLFMKAFLYGQEDPDKYLWHDHFDVPEPENKKQVQVKVFAAALNPVDYKLPHLPRGNRVKGQPIGYDFAGRITRTTDDCEYQKGDMVFGKALKGCLAEYTLTDVDHIARVPPQIEPKIAAALPVASLFSLQVLRHGGCGENDGKGKSVLVIGASGGVGSSAVQIAKANGCKVYAVCGPSSIDFVKSLGADVVMDYSKEGFELPNDDCPAGTMDMVFDSVTSPVDPNYEPTARRTLKAGCKYICGHSPSKMDWARYLVWYYTGINVQRKNYSLLWTNTNPTDLNKLSQLVMDGKLKININDLPFNEANCRKAYELLKSRRAKGKIVIVMEK
;
A
#
# COMPACT_ATOMS: atom_id res chain seq x y z
N MET A 1 -3.16 -17.54 -1.74
CA MET A 1 -2.27 -16.56 -2.39
C MET A 1 -2.21 -16.86 -3.88
N LYS A 2 -2.06 -15.81 -4.69
CA LYS A 2 -1.79 -15.90 -6.12
C LYS A 2 -0.33 -16.30 -6.36
N ALA A 3 -0.12 -17.15 -7.35
CA ALA A 3 1.21 -17.61 -7.71
C ALA A 3 1.30 -18.03 -9.18
N PHE A 4 2.51 -18.00 -9.72
CA PHE A 4 2.86 -18.64 -10.97
C PHE A 4 3.74 -19.86 -10.65
N VAL A 5 3.28 -21.06 -10.98
CA VAL A 5 3.81 -22.33 -10.47
C VAL A 5 4.31 -23.25 -11.58
N TYR A 6 5.17 -24.20 -11.24
CA TYR A 6 5.57 -25.29 -12.14
C TYR A 6 4.44 -26.31 -12.31
N GLU A 7 4.13 -26.71 -13.54
CA GLU A 7 2.99 -27.59 -13.87
C GLU A 7 3.32 -28.60 -14.97
N SER A 8 2.39 -29.53 -15.21
CA SER A 8 2.50 -30.55 -16.28
C SER A 8 2.11 -30.05 -17.66
N SER A 9 1.81 -28.76 -17.81
CA SER A 9 1.32 -28.16 -19.05
C SER A 9 2.41 -28.18 -20.14
N PRO A 10 2.06 -28.01 -21.43
CA PRO A 10 3.05 -27.86 -22.51
C PRO A 10 4.03 -26.70 -22.30
N SER A 11 3.62 -25.65 -21.56
CA SER A 11 4.49 -24.56 -21.12
C SER A 11 5.37 -24.92 -19.92
N GLY A 12 5.01 -25.97 -19.17
CA GLY A 12 5.69 -26.43 -17.94
C GLY A 12 5.40 -25.57 -16.70
N MET A 13 4.60 -24.52 -16.84
CA MET A 13 4.25 -23.54 -15.80
C MET A 13 2.86 -22.94 -16.05
N GLY A 14 2.20 -22.46 -15.00
CA GLY A 14 0.84 -21.91 -15.05
C GLY A 14 0.52 -20.95 -13.89
N TRP A 15 -0.58 -20.19 -14.03
CA TRP A 15 -1.08 -19.28 -13.01
C TRP A 15 -2.10 -19.96 -12.10
N VAL A 16 -2.05 -19.67 -10.80
CA VAL A 16 -3.04 -20.11 -9.83
C VAL A 16 -3.50 -18.94 -8.97
N ASP A 17 -4.83 -18.79 -8.83
CA ASP A 17 -5.41 -17.75 -7.98
C ASP A 17 -5.46 -18.11 -6.50
N SER A 18 -5.36 -19.41 -6.18
CA SER A 18 -5.43 -19.92 -4.82
C SER A 18 -4.42 -21.03 -4.56
N GLN A 19 -3.31 -20.66 -3.92
CA GLN A 19 -2.32 -21.55 -3.32
C GLN A 19 -2.19 -21.29 -1.81
N ALA A 20 -1.82 -22.33 -1.05
CA ALA A 20 -1.50 -22.18 0.36
C ALA A 20 -0.29 -21.27 0.58
N VAL A 21 -0.35 -20.39 1.57
CA VAL A 21 0.79 -19.54 1.95
C VAL A 21 1.88 -20.42 2.60
N PRO A 22 3.13 -20.40 2.09
CA PRO A 22 4.18 -21.28 2.57
C PRO A 22 4.59 -20.91 3.99
N GLN A 23 4.67 -21.90 4.88
CA GLN A 23 5.11 -21.70 6.26
C GLN A 23 6.63 -21.90 6.38
N PRO A 24 7.34 -21.02 7.10
CA PRO A 24 8.78 -21.14 7.26
C PRO A 24 9.15 -22.25 8.25
N ALA A 25 10.24 -22.98 7.97
CA ALA A 25 10.90 -23.83 8.95
C ALA A 25 11.74 -23.01 9.97
N ALA A 26 12.30 -23.66 11.00
CA ALA A 26 12.98 -22.99 12.12
C ALA A 26 14.09 -21.98 11.71
N ALA A 27 14.83 -22.23 10.62
CA ALA A 27 15.89 -21.35 10.10
C ALA A 27 15.47 -20.58 8.83
N GLN A 28 14.17 -20.33 8.69
CA GLN A 28 13.59 -19.61 7.57
C GLN A 28 12.75 -18.45 8.04
N VAL A 29 12.68 -17.43 7.19
CA VAL A 29 11.68 -16.37 7.29
C VAL A 29 10.55 -16.64 6.31
N GLN A 30 9.36 -16.13 6.61
CA GLN A 30 8.34 -15.88 5.61
C GLN A 30 8.41 -14.42 5.20
N VAL A 31 8.31 -14.16 3.91
CA VAL A 31 8.31 -12.83 3.34
C VAL A 31 7.06 -12.62 2.48
N LYS A 32 6.51 -11.42 2.53
CA LYS A 32 5.58 -10.89 1.53
C LYS A 32 6.41 -10.29 0.41
N VAL A 33 6.33 -10.87 -0.79
CA VAL A 33 7.17 -10.49 -1.93
C VAL A 33 6.77 -9.11 -2.43
N ILE A 34 7.76 -8.26 -2.68
CA ILE A 34 7.59 -6.92 -3.22
C ILE A 34 7.97 -6.88 -4.71
N ALA A 35 9.09 -7.52 -5.02
CA ALA A 35 9.61 -7.66 -6.37
C ALA A 35 10.27 -9.02 -6.51
N ALA A 36 10.24 -9.56 -7.73
CA ALA A 36 10.88 -10.81 -8.10
C ALA A 36 11.58 -10.63 -9.44
N ALA A 37 12.68 -11.34 -9.68
CA ALA A 37 13.36 -11.29 -10.97
C ALA A 37 13.54 -12.70 -11.53
N THR A 38 13.43 -12.82 -12.85
CA THR A 38 13.61 -14.11 -13.51
C THR A 38 15.05 -14.33 -13.96
N ASN A 39 15.39 -15.61 -14.08
CA ASN A 39 16.68 -16.11 -14.52
C ASN A 39 16.48 -17.27 -15.49
N PRO A 40 17.37 -17.46 -16.48
CA PRO A 40 17.23 -18.56 -17.45
C PRO A 40 17.11 -19.94 -16.82
N ILE A 41 17.67 -20.13 -15.61
CA ILE A 41 17.56 -21.38 -14.85
C ILE A 41 16.10 -21.69 -14.45
N ASP A 42 15.27 -20.68 -14.19
CA ASP A 42 13.86 -20.85 -13.80
C ASP A 42 13.09 -21.60 -14.90
N LEU A 43 13.41 -21.27 -16.16
CA LEU A 43 12.89 -21.88 -17.38
C LEU A 43 13.43 -23.29 -17.61
N ARG A 44 14.76 -23.45 -17.46
CA ARG A 44 15.45 -24.71 -17.71
C ARG A 44 14.99 -25.81 -16.74
N LEU A 45 14.68 -25.46 -15.50
CA LEU A 45 14.17 -26.42 -14.51
C LEU A 45 12.83 -27.03 -14.92
N ALA A 46 11.95 -26.27 -15.57
CA ALA A 46 10.69 -26.81 -16.10
C ALA A 46 10.91 -27.82 -17.25
N ALA A 47 12.00 -27.67 -18.02
CA ALA A 47 12.34 -28.55 -19.12
C ALA A 47 13.13 -29.81 -18.69
N MET A 48 13.68 -29.83 -17.47
CA MET A 48 14.46 -30.97 -16.95
C MET A 48 13.52 -32.03 -16.34
N PRO A 49 13.46 -33.28 -16.88
CA PRO A 49 12.45 -34.26 -16.49
C PRO A 49 12.37 -34.59 -14.99
N VAL A 50 13.53 -34.67 -14.34
CA VAL A 50 13.60 -34.94 -12.90
C VAL A 50 13.19 -33.68 -12.12
N ALA A 51 13.83 -32.54 -12.39
CA ALA A 51 13.56 -31.31 -11.65
C ALA A 51 12.10 -30.84 -11.78
N SER A 52 11.52 -30.90 -12.98
CA SER A 52 10.13 -30.49 -13.22
C SER A 52 9.12 -31.35 -12.46
N ARG A 53 9.42 -32.64 -12.23
CA ARG A 53 8.60 -33.52 -11.38
C ARG A 53 8.67 -33.12 -9.90
N TRP A 54 9.85 -32.77 -9.40
CA TRP A 54 10.05 -32.36 -8.00
C TRP A 54 9.49 -30.97 -7.68
N LEU A 55 9.55 -30.05 -8.65
CA LEU A 55 9.12 -28.66 -8.46
C LEU A 55 7.62 -28.45 -8.72
N ARG A 56 6.91 -29.46 -9.22
CA ARG A 56 5.49 -29.34 -9.57
C ARG A 56 4.67 -28.78 -8.39
N GLY A 57 3.87 -27.75 -8.66
CA GLY A 57 3.03 -27.04 -7.69
C GLY A 57 3.77 -26.02 -6.82
N THR A 58 5.10 -25.89 -6.95
CA THR A 58 5.86 -24.82 -6.29
C THR A 58 5.88 -23.56 -7.16
N ALA A 59 5.94 -22.39 -6.53
CA ALA A 59 6.05 -21.15 -7.27
C ALA A 59 7.40 -21.06 -7.99
N VAL A 60 7.39 -20.39 -9.14
CA VAL A 60 8.54 -20.24 -10.03
C VAL A 60 9.49 -19.17 -9.49
N GLY A 61 10.76 -19.25 -9.86
CA GLY A 61 11.73 -18.18 -9.64
C GLY A 61 12.47 -18.26 -8.31
N PHE A 62 13.70 -17.74 -8.30
CA PHE A 62 14.57 -17.73 -7.12
C PHE A 62 14.72 -16.36 -6.48
N ASP A 63 14.85 -15.31 -7.29
CA ASP A 63 15.24 -14.00 -6.78
C ASP A 63 14.01 -13.24 -6.28
N PHE A 64 14.12 -12.64 -5.09
CA PHE A 64 13.09 -11.78 -4.53
C PHE A 64 13.69 -10.61 -3.74
N ALA A 65 12.88 -9.57 -3.57
CA ALA A 65 12.95 -8.64 -2.45
C ALA A 65 11.55 -8.55 -1.82
N GLY A 66 11.46 -8.48 -0.50
CA GLY A 66 10.20 -8.56 0.23
C GLY A 66 10.30 -8.14 1.70
N ARG A 67 9.14 -7.97 2.34
CA ARG A 67 9.08 -7.70 3.79
C ARG A 67 8.84 -8.96 4.58
N VAL A 68 9.60 -9.16 5.65
CA VAL A 68 9.43 -10.30 6.55
C VAL A 68 8.06 -10.22 7.25
N THR A 69 7.28 -11.30 7.19
CA THR A 69 5.99 -11.45 7.88
C THR A 69 6.07 -12.44 9.03
N ILE A 70 7.02 -13.38 8.98
CA ILE A 70 7.38 -14.27 10.09
C ILE A 70 8.91 -14.28 10.16
N GLY A 71 9.46 -13.80 11.27
CA GLY A 71 10.91 -13.65 11.49
C GLY A 71 11.61 -14.92 11.98
N SER A 72 12.94 -14.95 11.83
CA SER A 72 13.83 -15.98 12.35
C SER A 72 15.27 -15.44 12.44
N GLY A 73 15.99 -15.79 13.51
CA GLY A 73 17.33 -15.27 13.78
C GLY A 73 17.34 -13.75 13.92
N ASP A 74 18.21 -13.08 13.16
CA ASP A 74 18.37 -11.62 13.17
C ASP A 74 17.27 -10.88 12.37
N TYR A 75 16.44 -11.60 11.60
CA TYR A 75 15.41 -11.02 10.76
C TYR A 75 14.05 -10.97 11.46
N LYS A 76 13.50 -9.76 11.59
CA LYS A 76 12.27 -9.44 12.32
C LYS A 76 11.14 -9.09 11.37
N VAL A 77 9.91 -9.24 11.85
CA VAL A 77 8.70 -8.81 11.12
C VAL A 77 8.81 -7.34 10.73
N GLY A 78 8.55 -7.02 9.47
CA GLY A 78 8.66 -5.69 8.89
C GLY A 78 9.98 -5.42 8.14
N ASP A 79 11.04 -6.19 8.42
CA ASP A 79 12.35 -6.02 7.79
C ASP A 79 12.26 -6.21 6.28
N LEU A 80 12.90 -5.30 5.54
CA LEU A 80 13.01 -5.39 4.09
C LEU A 80 14.27 -6.18 3.71
N VAL A 81 14.09 -7.31 3.03
CA VAL A 81 15.16 -8.26 2.70
C VAL A 81 15.13 -8.68 1.24
N PHE A 82 16.26 -9.14 0.72
CA PHE A 82 16.38 -9.71 -0.61
C PHE A 82 17.30 -10.93 -0.60
N GLY A 83 17.14 -11.81 -1.59
CA GLY A 83 17.96 -13.02 -1.69
C GLY A 83 17.26 -14.13 -2.46
N LYS A 84 17.55 -15.37 -2.07
CA LYS A 84 16.97 -16.56 -2.69
C LYS A 84 15.84 -17.15 -1.85
N THR A 85 14.70 -17.34 -2.48
CA THR A 85 13.56 -18.10 -1.95
C THR A 85 13.80 -19.61 -1.93
N LYS A 86 13.09 -20.31 -1.05
CA LYS A 86 12.93 -21.77 -1.02
C LYS A 86 11.61 -22.25 -1.62
N SER A 87 10.57 -21.41 -1.63
CA SER A 87 9.22 -21.79 -2.06
C SER A 87 8.80 -21.22 -3.42
N GLY A 88 9.69 -20.46 -4.07
CA GLY A 88 9.42 -19.68 -5.29
C GLY A 88 9.23 -18.19 -5.00
N SER A 89 9.59 -17.31 -5.94
CA SER A 89 9.47 -15.85 -5.81
C SER A 89 8.34 -15.25 -6.64
N MET A 90 7.83 -15.98 -7.63
CA MET A 90 6.67 -15.61 -8.44
C MET A 90 5.36 -15.94 -7.71
N ALA A 91 5.22 -15.45 -6.48
CA ALA A 91 4.06 -15.61 -5.61
C ALA A 91 3.98 -14.45 -4.62
N GLU A 92 2.80 -14.19 -4.06
CA GLU A 92 2.60 -13.09 -3.09
C GLU A 92 3.41 -13.29 -1.80
N PHE A 93 3.68 -14.55 -1.41
CA PHE A 93 4.50 -14.90 -0.26
C PHE A 93 5.53 -15.96 -0.61
N ALA A 94 6.67 -15.88 0.06
CA ALA A 94 7.77 -16.82 -0.09
C ALA A 94 8.41 -17.16 1.26
N THR A 95 9.13 -18.26 1.33
CA THR A 95 10.04 -18.56 2.44
C THR A 95 11.49 -18.49 2.00
N ALA A 96 12.39 -18.08 2.88
CA ALA A 96 13.82 -17.99 2.56
C ALA A 96 14.68 -18.40 3.76
N ASN A 97 15.81 -19.06 3.50
CA ASN A 97 16.78 -19.38 4.55
C ASN A 97 17.48 -18.10 5.02
N VAL A 98 17.65 -17.94 6.34
CA VAL A 98 18.33 -16.77 6.93
C VAL A 98 19.78 -16.60 6.45
N THR A 99 20.42 -17.67 5.98
CA THR A 99 21.78 -17.67 5.43
C THR A 99 21.86 -17.31 3.94
N GLU A 100 20.73 -17.24 3.24
CA GLU A 100 20.64 -17.00 1.79
C GLU A 100 19.92 -15.67 1.46
N ILE A 101 19.79 -14.79 2.46
CA ILE A 101 19.18 -13.46 2.35
C ILE A 101 20.06 -12.40 3.02
N ALA A 102 19.80 -11.14 2.70
CA ALA A 102 20.36 -9.97 3.38
C ALA A 102 19.31 -8.85 3.44
N HIS A 103 19.51 -7.87 4.33
CA HIS A 103 18.69 -6.66 4.34
C HIS A 103 18.89 -5.85 3.05
N VAL A 104 17.81 -5.27 2.53
CA VAL A 104 17.91 -4.29 1.45
C VAL A 104 18.56 -3.02 2.01
N PRO A 105 19.69 -2.55 1.45
CA PRO A 105 20.33 -1.32 1.92
C PRO A 105 19.41 -0.10 1.75
N GLU A 106 19.57 0.86 2.65
CA GLU A 106 18.82 2.12 2.59
C GLU A 106 19.02 2.82 1.23
N GLY A 107 17.93 3.32 0.65
CA GLY A 107 17.94 3.99 -0.66
C GLY A 107 18.00 3.06 -1.89
N VAL A 108 18.12 1.74 -1.71
CA VAL A 108 18.06 0.79 -2.83
C VAL A 108 16.62 0.39 -3.12
N ASP A 109 16.18 0.60 -4.37
CA ASP A 109 14.86 0.16 -4.84
C ASP A 109 14.73 -1.38 -4.70
N PRO A 110 13.66 -1.90 -4.09
CA PRO A 110 13.40 -3.34 -4.00
C PRO A 110 13.46 -4.08 -5.35
N LYS A 111 13.10 -3.46 -6.47
CA LYS A 111 13.23 -4.04 -7.82
C LYS A 111 14.69 -4.28 -8.20
N VAL A 112 15.55 -3.34 -7.85
CA VAL A 112 17.00 -3.47 -8.03
C VAL A 112 17.51 -4.58 -7.13
N ALA A 113 17.15 -4.55 -5.84
CA ALA A 113 17.56 -5.59 -4.88
C ALA A 113 17.12 -6.99 -5.31
N ALA A 114 15.88 -7.16 -5.78
CA ALA A 114 15.35 -8.42 -6.30
C ALA A 114 16.08 -8.91 -7.56
N SER A 115 16.82 -8.05 -8.27
CA SER A 115 17.58 -8.43 -9.46
C SER A 115 19.03 -8.79 -9.17
N LEU A 116 19.49 -8.62 -7.92
CA LEU A 116 20.86 -8.93 -7.50
C LEU A 116 21.17 -10.43 -7.34
N PRO A 117 20.33 -11.27 -6.70
CA PRO A 117 20.78 -12.54 -6.14
C PRO A 117 21.43 -13.50 -7.14
N VAL A 118 20.70 -14.19 -8.03
CA VAL A 118 21.30 -15.21 -8.92
C VAL A 118 22.39 -14.62 -9.84
N ALA A 119 22.04 -13.62 -10.65
CA ALA A 119 22.90 -13.17 -11.75
C ALA A 119 24.17 -12.44 -11.27
N ASN A 120 24.10 -11.70 -10.17
CA ASN A 120 25.25 -10.93 -9.69
C ASN A 120 26.10 -11.74 -8.71
N LEU A 121 25.52 -12.68 -7.94
CA LEU A 121 26.32 -13.61 -7.13
C LEU A 121 27.22 -14.48 -8.00
N VAL A 122 26.69 -15.02 -9.11
CA VAL A 122 27.50 -15.86 -9.99
C VAL A 122 28.67 -15.07 -10.57
N SER A 123 28.48 -13.82 -10.95
CA SER A 123 29.55 -12.96 -11.46
C SER A 123 30.58 -12.60 -10.39
N LEU A 124 30.13 -12.17 -9.21
CA LEU A 124 31.00 -11.85 -8.09
C LEU A 124 31.90 -13.04 -7.72
N GLN A 125 31.31 -14.23 -7.62
CA GLN A 125 32.02 -15.42 -7.20
C GLN A 125 32.89 -16.00 -8.31
N ALA A 126 32.44 -15.99 -9.57
CA ALA A 126 33.24 -16.46 -10.71
C ALA A 126 34.50 -15.61 -10.89
N LEU A 127 34.37 -14.28 -10.80
CA LEU A 127 35.52 -13.37 -10.88
C LEU A 127 36.48 -13.57 -9.70
N ARG A 128 35.95 -13.67 -8.48
CA ARG A 128 36.75 -13.98 -7.28
C ARG A 128 37.47 -15.32 -7.42
N HIS A 129 36.79 -16.34 -7.94
CA HIS A 129 37.36 -17.66 -8.17
C HIS A 129 38.48 -17.64 -9.22
N GLY A 130 38.34 -16.82 -10.27
CA GLY A 130 39.41 -16.56 -11.24
C GLY A 130 40.58 -15.75 -10.69
N GLY A 131 40.51 -15.25 -9.44
CA GLY A 131 41.56 -14.44 -8.82
C GLY A 131 41.43 -12.94 -9.06
N VAL A 132 40.25 -12.44 -9.45
CA VAL A 132 39.97 -11.00 -9.53
C VAL A 132 39.55 -10.51 -8.15
N THR A 133 40.51 -10.22 -7.29
CA THR A 133 40.30 -9.71 -5.92
C THR A 133 40.88 -8.33 -5.67
N GLU A 134 41.77 -7.88 -6.55
CA GLU A 134 42.50 -6.62 -6.48
C GLU A 134 42.72 -6.04 -7.89
N ALA A 135 43.22 -4.80 -7.95
CA ALA A 135 43.44 -4.09 -9.20
C ALA A 135 44.55 -4.74 -10.05
N GLY A 136 44.52 -4.46 -11.36
CA GLY A 136 45.62 -4.83 -12.27
C GLY A 136 45.44 -6.14 -13.04
N LYS A 137 44.31 -6.84 -12.87
CA LYS A 137 43.95 -8.00 -13.70
C LYS A 137 43.30 -7.57 -15.02
N ASN A 138 43.59 -8.30 -16.09
CA ASN A 138 42.88 -8.20 -17.36
C ASN A 138 41.76 -9.25 -17.40
N VAL A 139 40.51 -8.81 -17.54
CA VAL A 139 39.34 -9.69 -17.53
C VAL A 139 38.62 -9.60 -18.86
N LEU A 140 38.42 -10.74 -19.53
CA LEU A 140 37.59 -10.85 -20.72
C LEU A 140 36.20 -11.36 -20.34
N VAL A 141 35.16 -10.56 -20.58
CA VAL A 141 33.75 -10.94 -20.35
C VAL A 141 33.07 -11.26 -21.67
N ILE A 142 32.71 -12.53 -21.88
CA ILE A 142 31.97 -12.97 -23.06
C ILE A 142 30.48 -12.89 -22.77
N GLY A 143 29.73 -12.18 -23.62
CA GLY A 143 28.31 -11.88 -23.39
C GLY A 143 28.09 -10.64 -22.53
N GLY A 144 28.96 -9.62 -22.63
CA GLY A 144 28.99 -8.46 -21.75
C GLY A 144 27.69 -7.63 -21.67
N SER A 145 26.77 -7.79 -22.62
CA SER A 145 25.46 -7.12 -22.62
C SER A 145 24.33 -7.91 -21.96
N GLY A 146 24.55 -9.18 -21.59
CA GLY A 146 23.57 -10.04 -20.92
C GLY A 146 23.44 -9.73 -19.42
N GLY A 147 22.45 -10.31 -18.74
CA GLY A 147 22.21 -10.07 -17.31
C GLY A 147 23.43 -10.40 -16.43
N THR A 148 24.06 -11.55 -16.67
CA THR A 148 25.27 -11.96 -15.96
C THR A 148 26.52 -11.24 -16.48
N GLY A 149 26.68 -11.10 -17.80
CA GLY A 149 27.86 -10.44 -18.37
C GLY A 149 27.97 -8.96 -17.99
N SER A 150 26.86 -8.22 -17.98
CA SER A 150 26.83 -6.81 -17.55
C SER A 150 27.18 -6.64 -16.08
N SER A 151 26.81 -7.59 -15.22
CA SER A 151 27.27 -7.66 -13.83
C SER A 151 28.77 -7.92 -13.75
N GLY A 152 29.27 -8.90 -14.52
CA GLY A 152 30.69 -9.22 -14.61
C GLY A 152 31.55 -8.02 -15.01
N VAL A 153 31.13 -7.23 -16.01
CA VAL A 153 31.83 -6.01 -16.44
C VAL A 153 31.93 -5.00 -15.29
N GLN A 154 30.81 -4.70 -14.64
CA GLN A 154 30.76 -3.70 -13.55
C GLN A 154 31.56 -4.15 -12.33
N ILE A 155 31.41 -5.42 -11.92
CA ILE A 155 32.10 -5.96 -10.76
C ILE A 155 33.61 -6.00 -11.00
N ALA A 156 34.06 -6.52 -12.15
CA ALA A 156 35.48 -6.52 -12.50
C ALA A 156 36.05 -5.09 -12.52
N LYS A 157 35.33 -4.14 -13.12
CA LYS A 157 35.74 -2.73 -13.12
C LYS A 157 35.80 -2.13 -11.72
N SER A 158 34.84 -2.45 -10.86
CA SER A 158 34.79 -1.97 -9.47
C SER A 158 35.96 -2.49 -8.61
N LEU A 159 36.58 -3.60 -9.03
CA LEU A 159 37.75 -4.20 -8.41
C LEU A 159 39.07 -3.69 -9.03
N GLY A 160 39.01 -2.76 -9.98
CA GLY A 160 40.19 -2.18 -10.64
C GLY A 160 40.79 -3.04 -11.75
N ALA A 161 40.03 -3.97 -12.31
CA ALA A 161 40.45 -4.72 -13.49
C ALA A 161 40.37 -3.86 -14.76
N LYS A 162 41.21 -4.18 -15.75
CA LYS A 162 41.01 -3.75 -17.14
C LYS A 162 40.05 -4.73 -17.81
N VAL A 163 38.92 -4.23 -18.29
CA VAL A 163 37.81 -5.07 -18.74
C VAL A 163 37.71 -5.07 -20.27
N TYR A 164 37.83 -6.25 -20.84
CA TYR A 164 37.56 -6.56 -22.23
C TYR A 164 36.17 -7.20 -22.29
N ALA A 165 35.33 -6.84 -23.25
CA ALA A 165 33.99 -7.40 -23.34
C ALA A 165 33.59 -7.73 -24.78
N VAL A 166 33.00 -8.90 -24.98
CA VAL A 166 32.42 -9.32 -26.26
C VAL A 166 30.90 -9.11 -26.21
N CYS A 167 30.35 -8.34 -27.14
CA CYS A 167 28.92 -8.16 -27.33
C CYS A 167 28.58 -7.88 -28.80
N SER A 168 27.31 -7.72 -29.15
CA SER A 168 26.94 -7.27 -30.51
C SER A 168 27.18 -5.76 -30.64
N GLY A 169 27.41 -5.30 -31.88
CA GLY A 169 27.72 -3.89 -32.17
C GLY A 169 26.69 -2.91 -31.63
N LYS A 170 25.40 -3.26 -31.72
CA LYS A 170 24.28 -2.48 -31.16
C LYS A 170 24.35 -2.27 -29.64
N ASN A 171 25.07 -3.13 -28.92
CA ASN A 171 25.23 -3.07 -27.46
C ASN A 171 26.58 -2.48 -27.02
N SER A 172 27.44 -2.08 -27.95
CA SER A 172 28.80 -1.62 -27.64
C SER A 172 28.83 -0.41 -26.71
N GLY A 173 28.05 0.63 -27.02
CA GLY A 173 27.95 1.84 -26.18
C GLY A 173 27.41 1.55 -24.78
N PHE A 174 26.48 0.60 -24.65
CA PHE A 174 25.97 0.15 -23.36
C PHE A 174 27.05 -0.53 -22.54
N VAL A 175 27.72 -1.53 -23.08
CA VAL A 175 28.77 -2.27 -22.37
C VAL A 175 29.93 -1.34 -22.00
N LYS A 176 30.26 -0.37 -22.84
CA LYS A 176 31.24 0.68 -22.52
C LYS A 176 30.78 1.56 -21.36
N SER A 177 29.50 1.94 -21.30
CA SER A 177 28.94 2.71 -20.18
C SER A 177 28.95 1.96 -18.84
N LEU A 178 29.03 0.62 -18.87
CA LEU A 178 29.18 -0.22 -17.69
C LEU A 178 30.63 -0.30 -17.18
N GLY A 179 31.60 0.22 -17.95
CA GLY A 179 33.01 0.27 -17.56
C GLY A 179 33.94 -0.65 -18.33
N ALA A 180 33.49 -1.27 -19.43
CA ALA A 180 34.39 -1.99 -20.34
C ALA A 180 35.39 -1.03 -20.99
N ASP A 181 36.67 -1.37 -20.90
CA ASP A 181 37.77 -0.61 -21.50
C ASP A 181 37.93 -0.92 -22.99
N VAL A 182 37.71 -2.19 -23.36
CA VAL A 182 37.76 -2.69 -24.74
C VAL A 182 36.46 -3.43 -25.03
N VAL A 183 35.78 -3.08 -26.12
CA VAL A 183 34.53 -3.72 -26.53
C VAL A 183 34.69 -4.27 -27.94
N MET A 184 34.48 -5.58 -28.06
CA MET A 184 34.63 -6.34 -29.30
C MET A 184 33.26 -6.78 -29.83
N ASP A 185 33.01 -6.50 -31.09
CA ASP A 185 31.76 -6.81 -31.77
C ASP A 185 31.81 -8.16 -32.47
N TYR A 186 31.10 -9.17 -31.91
CA TYR A 186 31.08 -10.51 -32.48
C TYR A 186 30.27 -10.62 -33.79
N THR A 187 29.52 -9.59 -34.15
CA THR A 187 28.68 -9.59 -35.36
C THR A 187 29.44 -9.17 -36.62
N LYS A 188 30.71 -8.74 -36.48
CA LYS A 188 31.57 -8.45 -37.62
C LYS A 188 32.01 -9.75 -38.30
N ASP A 189 32.04 -9.74 -39.63
CA ASP A 189 32.51 -10.87 -40.42
C ASP A 189 33.95 -11.24 -40.03
N GLY A 190 34.20 -12.54 -39.84
CA GLY A 190 35.51 -13.05 -39.46
C GLY A 190 35.89 -12.81 -37.99
N PHE A 191 34.95 -12.46 -37.11
CA PHE A 191 35.24 -12.32 -35.68
C PHE A 191 35.78 -13.62 -35.07
N GLU A 192 36.98 -13.56 -34.51
CA GLU A 192 37.61 -14.65 -33.76
C GLU A 192 38.42 -14.09 -32.57
N LEU A 193 38.72 -14.94 -31.61
CA LEU A 193 39.66 -14.68 -30.52
C LEU A 193 40.85 -15.67 -30.62
N PRO A 194 42.08 -15.25 -30.35
CA PRO A 194 42.52 -13.88 -30.08
C PRO A 194 42.43 -12.99 -31.33
N ASN A 195 42.45 -11.67 -31.16
CA ASN A 195 42.50 -10.69 -32.25
C ASN A 195 43.37 -9.49 -31.85
N GLU A 196 43.43 -8.44 -32.69
CA GLU A 196 44.25 -7.24 -32.44
C GLU A 196 43.88 -6.53 -31.13
N ASP A 197 42.59 -6.46 -30.81
CA ASP A 197 42.08 -5.84 -29.59
C ASP A 197 42.30 -6.71 -28.34
N CYS A 198 42.33 -8.04 -28.51
CA CYS A 198 42.56 -9.02 -27.45
C CYS A 198 43.57 -10.11 -27.87
N PRO A 199 44.89 -9.80 -27.89
CA PRO A 199 45.91 -10.74 -28.33
C PRO A 199 46.04 -11.99 -27.45
N ALA A 200 46.72 -13.01 -27.97
CA ALA A 200 47.06 -14.21 -27.20
C ALA A 200 47.87 -13.87 -25.94
N GLY A 201 47.63 -14.58 -24.84
CA GLY A 201 48.41 -14.39 -23.61
C GLY A 201 48.21 -13.04 -22.89
N THR A 202 47.09 -12.35 -23.09
CA THR A 202 46.82 -11.03 -22.49
C THR A 202 45.85 -11.04 -21.31
N ILE A 203 45.01 -12.06 -21.20
CA ILE A 203 43.90 -12.12 -20.26
C ILE A 203 44.27 -12.97 -19.03
N ASP A 204 44.02 -12.44 -17.84
CA ASP A 204 44.19 -13.20 -16.60
C ASP A 204 42.98 -14.10 -16.34
N VAL A 205 41.77 -13.59 -16.60
CA VAL A 205 40.51 -14.32 -16.40
C VAL A 205 39.57 -14.13 -17.59
N VAL A 206 39.16 -15.22 -18.22
CA VAL A 206 38.01 -15.22 -19.13
C VAL A 206 36.78 -15.57 -18.30
N TYR A 207 35.78 -14.68 -18.29
CA TYR A 207 34.48 -14.93 -17.71
C TYR A 207 33.45 -15.12 -18.83
N ASP A 208 33.01 -16.36 -19.01
CA ASP A 208 32.11 -16.75 -20.09
C ASP A 208 30.69 -16.99 -19.61
N THR A 209 29.76 -16.23 -20.18
CA THR A 209 28.33 -16.28 -19.89
C THR A 209 27.47 -16.78 -21.05
N VAL A 210 28.10 -17.21 -22.15
CA VAL A 210 27.44 -17.57 -23.42
C VAL A 210 27.62 -19.05 -23.75
N THR A 211 28.85 -19.56 -23.67
CA THR A 211 29.18 -20.91 -24.17
C THR A 211 28.30 -21.99 -23.54
N SER A 212 27.48 -22.64 -24.37
CA SER A 212 26.49 -23.65 -23.98
C SER A 212 26.30 -24.66 -25.12
N PRO A 213 25.57 -25.78 -24.92
CA PRO A 213 25.27 -26.73 -26.00
C PRO A 213 24.43 -26.11 -27.13
N GLU A 214 23.72 -25.00 -26.87
CA GLU A 214 22.82 -24.34 -27.82
C GLU A 214 23.41 -23.06 -28.43
N ASP A 215 24.58 -22.62 -27.98
CA ASP A 215 25.20 -21.36 -28.36
C ASP A 215 26.62 -21.57 -28.92
N PHE A 216 27.20 -20.52 -29.49
CA PHE A 216 28.56 -20.56 -30.01
C PHE A 216 29.56 -20.91 -28.90
N ASN A 217 30.48 -21.83 -29.20
CA ASN A 217 31.50 -22.26 -28.26
C ASN A 217 32.75 -21.37 -28.37
N TYR A 218 32.86 -20.38 -27.48
CA TYR A 218 34.02 -19.49 -27.42
C TYR A 218 35.23 -20.13 -26.73
N GLU A 219 35.06 -21.26 -26.06
CA GLU A 219 36.08 -21.82 -25.19
C GLU A 219 37.43 -22.10 -25.89
N PRO A 220 37.48 -22.73 -27.09
CA PRO A 220 38.75 -23.03 -27.75
C PRO A 220 39.55 -21.79 -28.18
N THR A 221 38.84 -20.74 -28.61
CA THR A 221 39.42 -19.50 -29.15
C THR A 221 39.77 -18.54 -28.02
N ALA A 222 38.84 -18.29 -27.11
CA ALA A 222 39.08 -17.43 -25.96
C ALA A 222 40.10 -18.01 -24.97
N ARG A 223 40.28 -19.34 -24.87
CA ARG A 223 41.35 -19.94 -24.06
C ARG A 223 42.75 -19.48 -24.51
N GLN A 224 42.96 -19.23 -25.80
CA GLN A 224 44.26 -18.78 -26.32
C GLN A 224 44.61 -17.34 -25.87
N THR A 225 43.61 -16.55 -25.47
CA THR A 225 43.83 -15.22 -24.89
C THR A 225 44.43 -15.26 -23.49
N LEU A 226 44.36 -16.41 -22.79
CA LEU A 226 44.82 -16.53 -21.41
C LEU A 226 46.35 -16.44 -21.29
N LYS A 227 46.80 -15.65 -20.31
CA LYS A 227 48.18 -15.68 -19.80
C LYS A 227 48.52 -17.07 -19.23
N LYS A 228 49.82 -17.36 -19.11
CA LYS A 228 50.29 -18.49 -18.31
C LYS A 228 49.77 -18.35 -16.87
N GLY A 229 48.98 -19.33 -16.42
CA GLY A 229 48.36 -19.33 -15.10
C GLY A 229 47.00 -18.63 -15.03
N GLY A 230 46.49 -18.11 -16.15
CA GLY A 230 45.14 -17.57 -16.24
C GLY A 230 44.05 -18.64 -16.13
N MET A 231 42.80 -18.21 -15.92
CA MET A 231 41.66 -19.09 -15.70
C MET A 231 40.50 -18.78 -16.64
N TYR A 232 39.94 -19.81 -17.27
CA TYR A 232 38.65 -19.76 -17.95
C TYR A 232 37.54 -20.13 -16.98
N VAL A 233 36.66 -19.19 -16.64
CA VAL A 233 35.52 -19.42 -15.76
C VAL A 233 34.23 -19.30 -16.56
N ALA A 234 33.49 -20.41 -16.70
CA ALA A 234 32.25 -20.46 -17.44
C ALA A 234 31.07 -20.74 -16.51
N ILE A 235 29.91 -20.14 -16.77
CA ILE A 235 28.67 -20.47 -16.01
C ILE A 235 27.91 -21.67 -16.61
N GLU A 236 28.30 -22.09 -17.82
CA GLU A 236 27.70 -23.19 -18.58
C GLU A 236 28.79 -23.93 -19.38
N THR A 237 28.49 -25.10 -19.94
CA THR A 237 29.44 -25.86 -20.77
C THR A 237 28.73 -26.59 -21.92
N PRO A 238 29.32 -26.64 -23.13
CA PRO A 238 28.80 -27.39 -24.26
C PRO A 238 29.09 -28.89 -24.13
N SER A 239 29.98 -29.29 -23.22
CA SER A 239 30.39 -30.69 -23.05
C SER A 239 29.64 -31.38 -21.91
N LEU A 240 28.89 -32.44 -22.23
CA LEU A 240 28.30 -33.32 -21.22
C LEU A 240 29.35 -33.91 -20.27
N LEU A 241 30.56 -34.20 -20.78
CA LEU A 241 31.66 -34.72 -19.98
C LEU A 241 32.17 -33.69 -18.96
N ASP A 242 32.33 -32.42 -19.36
CA ASP A 242 32.75 -31.39 -18.40
C ASP A 242 31.69 -31.10 -17.35
N ARG A 243 30.41 -31.15 -17.75
CA ARG A 243 29.30 -31.05 -16.81
C ARG A 243 29.36 -32.17 -15.77
N ALA A 244 29.60 -33.41 -16.20
CA ALA A 244 29.76 -34.54 -15.29
C ALA A 244 30.99 -34.36 -14.38
N LYS A 245 32.13 -33.93 -14.93
CA LYS A 245 33.36 -33.63 -14.15
C LYS A 245 33.11 -32.54 -13.11
N PHE A 246 32.35 -31.49 -13.44
CA PHE A 246 31.98 -30.44 -12.50
C PHE A 246 31.18 -30.99 -11.31
N TRP A 247 30.11 -31.76 -11.58
CA TRP A 247 29.29 -32.34 -10.51
C TRP A 247 30.07 -33.36 -9.66
N LEU A 248 30.92 -34.18 -10.27
CA LEU A 248 31.83 -35.09 -9.55
C LEU A 248 32.87 -34.32 -8.73
N SER A 249 33.38 -33.20 -9.23
CA SER A 249 34.31 -32.34 -8.47
C SER A 249 33.65 -31.77 -7.22
N ARG A 250 32.40 -31.31 -7.35
CA ARG A 250 31.57 -30.83 -6.24
C ARG A 250 31.27 -31.93 -5.22
N ALA A 251 30.92 -33.14 -5.68
CA ALA A 251 30.58 -34.25 -4.80
C ALA A 251 31.80 -34.83 -4.06
N SER A 252 32.95 -34.91 -4.73
CA SER A 252 34.18 -35.50 -4.17
C SER A 252 35.08 -34.51 -3.43
N GLY A 253 34.87 -33.21 -3.61
CA GLY A 253 35.76 -32.15 -3.12
C GLY A 253 37.10 -32.07 -3.86
N ARG A 254 37.34 -32.91 -4.89
CA ARG A 254 38.56 -32.90 -5.71
C ARG A 254 38.27 -32.29 -7.07
N ASN A 255 39.01 -31.24 -7.45
CA ASN A 255 38.82 -30.62 -8.76
C ASN A 255 39.38 -31.52 -9.87
N ILE A 256 38.49 -32.18 -10.62
CA ILE A 256 38.82 -33.02 -11.78
C ILE A 256 38.45 -32.35 -13.12
N GLN A 257 38.15 -31.04 -13.07
CA GLN A 257 37.93 -30.24 -14.27
C GLN A 257 39.24 -30.09 -15.06
N ARG A 258 39.13 -29.61 -16.31
CA ARG A 258 40.29 -29.42 -17.17
C ARG A 258 41.26 -28.38 -16.56
N PRO A 259 42.56 -28.46 -16.83
CA PRO A 259 43.50 -27.40 -16.46
C PRO A 259 43.04 -26.03 -17.00
N GLN A 260 43.22 -24.98 -16.19
CA GLN A 260 42.86 -23.59 -16.49
C GLN A 260 41.39 -23.38 -16.89
N TYR A 261 40.50 -24.28 -16.46
CA TYR A 261 39.07 -24.18 -16.70
C TYR A 261 38.28 -24.52 -15.45
N SER A 262 37.27 -23.71 -15.16
CA SER A 262 36.26 -24.02 -14.16
C SER A 262 34.88 -23.63 -14.64
N MET A 263 33.96 -24.60 -14.66
CA MET A 263 32.55 -24.31 -14.57
C MET A 263 32.24 -23.76 -13.17
N TRP A 264 31.37 -22.75 -13.07
CA TRP A 264 31.00 -22.12 -11.81
C TRP A 264 29.49 -21.94 -11.67
N VAL A 265 28.98 -22.32 -10.50
CA VAL A 265 27.59 -22.11 -10.10
C VAL A 265 27.57 -21.38 -8.77
N ALA A 266 26.75 -20.34 -8.67
CA ALA A 266 26.65 -19.51 -7.48
C ALA A 266 26.30 -20.31 -6.22
N GLN A 267 26.91 -19.94 -5.11
CA GLN A 267 26.52 -20.37 -3.77
C GLN A 267 25.88 -19.19 -3.04
N PHE A 268 24.60 -19.31 -2.69
CA PHE A 268 23.90 -18.24 -1.97
C PHE A 268 24.44 -18.15 -0.55
N ASN A 269 24.89 -16.95 -0.18
CA ASN A 269 25.33 -16.67 1.17
C ASN A 269 25.09 -15.19 1.50
N HIS A 270 24.82 -14.93 2.77
CA HIS A 270 24.54 -13.61 3.32
C HIS A 270 25.63 -12.58 2.97
N ASN A 271 26.91 -12.90 3.18
CA ASN A 271 28.01 -11.94 3.05
C ASN A 271 28.18 -11.41 1.62
N ASP A 272 28.07 -12.28 0.62
CA ASP A 272 28.13 -11.85 -0.78
C ASP A 272 26.89 -11.05 -1.18
N LEU A 273 25.71 -11.37 -0.64
CA LEU A 273 24.50 -10.56 -0.87
C LEU A 273 24.64 -9.16 -0.26
N VAL A 274 25.15 -9.04 0.98
CA VAL A 274 25.47 -7.74 1.59
C VAL A 274 26.44 -6.96 0.71
N ARG A 275 27.50 -7.62 0.20
CA ARG A 275 28.46 -6.97 -0.70
C ARG A 275 27.83 -6.47 -2.00
N LEU A 276 26.91 -7.23 -2.59
CA LEU A 276 26.18 -6.79 -3.78
C LEU A 276 25.24 -5.62 -3.48
N GLY A 277 24.54 -5.66 -2.33
CA GLY A 277 23.73 -4.55 -1.85
C GLY A 277 24.55 -3.27 -1.71
N ASP A 278 25.73 -3.35 -1.09
CA ASP A 278 26.65 -2.21 -0.94
C ASP A 278 27.10 -1.63 -2.28
N LEU A 279 27.39 -2.48 -3.27
CA LEU A 279 27.78 -2.04 -4.60
C LEU A 279 26.62 -1.32 -5.30
N ALA A 280 25.39 -1.82 -5.13
CA ALA A 280 24.19 -1.18 -5.66
C ALA A 280 23.92 0.17 -4.99
N ALA A 281 23.98 0.24 -3.65
CA ALA A 281 23.80 1.47 -2.88
C ALA A 281 24.83 2.56 -3.26
N LYS A 282 26.07 2.15 -3.54
CA LYS A 282 27.15 3.05 -3.99
C LYS A 282 27.10 3.37 -5.49
N GLY A 283 26.10 2.88 -6.21
CA GLY A 283 25.93 3.08 -7.65
C GLY A 283 27.02 2.43 -8.52
N LYS A 284 27.83 1.53 -7.95
CA LYS A 284 28.90 0.77 -8.62
C LYS A 284 28.39 -0.48 -9.33
N LEU A 285 27.18 -0.92 -8.98
CA LEU A 285 26.48 -2.01 -9.67
C LEU A 285 25.06 -1.54 -9.99
N ARG A 286 24.81 -1.29 -11.26
CA ARG A 286 23.51 -0.83 -11.78
C ARG A 286 22.83 -1.98 -12.50
N VAL A 287 21.57 -2.20 -12.16
CA VAL A 287 20.72 -3.18 -12.85
C VAL A 287 20.08 -2.49 -14.04
N GLN A 288 20.28 -3.05 -15.23
CA GLN A 288 19.49 -2.69 -16.41
C GLN A 288 18.27 -3.60 -16.48
N PHE A 289 17.07 -3.02 -16.44
CA PHE A 289 15.84 -3.75 -16.72
C PHE A 289 15.61 -3.83 -18.22
N ALA A 290 15.31 -5.03 -18.70
CA ALA A 290 14.82 -5.25 -20.06
C ALA A 290 13.32 -4.90 -20.12
N GLU A 291 12.58 -5.37 -19.12
CA GLU A 291 11.17 -5.09 -18.90
C GLU A 291 10.94 -5.07 -17.39
N GLU A 292 10.05 -4.17 -16.99
CA GLU A 292 9.45 -4.16 -15.67
C GLU A 292 7.98 -4.52 -15.90
N LEU A 293 7.48 -5.58 -15.25
CA LEU A 293 6.11 -6.06 -15.45
C LEU A 293 5.33 -6.17 -14.12
N PRO A 294 4.03 -5.84 -14.08
CA PRO A 294 3.21 -6.05 -12.89
C PRO A 294 2.98 -7.55 -12.66
N PHE A 295 2.89 -8.00 -11.40
CA PHE A 295 2.59 -9.40 -11.11
C PHE A 295 1.16 -9.79 -11.51
N SER A 296 1.03 -10.50 -12.63
CA SER A 296 -0.23 -10.96 -13.23
C SER A 296 0.04 -12.14 -14.15
N GLU A 297 -0.98 -12.94 -14.44
CA GLU A 297 -0.89 -14.08 -15.37
C GLU A 297 -0.29 -13.66 -16.72
N GLY A 298 -0.87 -12.63 -17.37
CA GLY A 298 -0.41 -12.16 -18.68
C GLY A 298 1.04 -11.69 -18.67
N SER A 299 1.47 -11.03 -17.59
CA SER A 299 2.86 -10.58 -17.44
C SER A 299 3.82 -11.74 -17.20
N CYS A 300 3.43 -12.75 -16.42
CA CYS A 300 4.22 -13.96 -16.22
C CYS A 300 4.46 -14.69 -17.56
N CYS A 301 3.40 -14.84 -18.36
CA CYS A 301 3.48 -15.40 -19.71
C CYS A 301 4.37 -14.57 -20.65
N LYS A 302 4.25 -13.23 -20.64
CA LYS A 302 5.09 -12.33 -21.44
C LYS A 302 6.57 -12.45 -21.08
N ALA A 303 6.91 -12.40 -19.79
CA ALA A 303 8.28 -12.54 -19.32
C ALA A 303 8.92 -13.86 -19.75
N TYR A 304 8.12 -14.94 -19.66
CA TYR A 304 8.53 -16.27 -20.07
C TYR A 304 8.84 -16.34 -21.57
N GLN A 305 7.98 -15.77 -22.42
CA GLN A 305 8.20 -15.69 -23.86
C GLN A 305 9.45 -14.87 -24.19
N LEU A 306 9.66 -13.73 -23.51
CA LEU A 306 10.85 -12.91 -23.69
C LEU A 306 12.12 -13.65 -23.29
N GLN A 307 12.10 -14.40 -22.19
CA GLN A 307 13.23 -15.19 -21.75
C GLN A 307 13.54 -16.34 -22.73
N ARG A 308 12.52 -16.99 -23.30
CA ARG A 308 12.67 -17.99 -24.37
C ARG A 308 13.27 -17.41 -25.64
N SER A 309 12.90 -16.18 -26.00
CA SER A 309 13.42 -15.52 -27.22
C SER A 309 14.92 -15.22 -27.15
N ARG A 310 15.52 -15.22 -25.94
CA ARG A 310 16.92 -14.85 -25.68
C ARG A 310 17.31 -13.45 -26.19
N HIS A 311 16.34 -12.57 -26.51
CA HIS A 311 16.57 -11.22 -27.04
C HIS A 311 16.47 -10.10 -25.98
N ALA A 312 16.10 -10.43 -24.74
CA ALA A 312 15.98 -9.44 -23.67
C ALA A 312 17.34 -8.81 -23.31
N ARG A 313 17.42 -7.49 -23.31
CA ARG A 313 18.61 -6.73 -22.91
C ARG A 313 18.51 -6.34 -21.43
N GLY A 314 19.08 -7.17 -20.55
CA GLY A 314 19.09 -6.95 -19.10
C GLY A 314 18.21 -7.92 -18.33
N LYS A 315 17.88 -7.59 -17.08
CA LYS A 315 17.02 -8.40 -16.20
C LYS A 315 15.55 -8.14 -16.50
N ILE A 316 14.73 -9.19 -16.51
CA ILE A 316 13.27 -9.06 -16.51
C ILE A 316 12.85 -9.10 -15.03
N SER A 317 12.21 -8.03 -14.57
CA SER A 317 11.77 -7.89 -13.19
C SER A 317 10.26 -7.77 -13.12
N PHE A 318 9.70 -8.41 -12.12
CA PHE A 318 8.32 -8.25 -11.69
C PHE A 318 8.28 -7.30 -10.51
N PHE A 319 7.34 -6.37 -10.58
CA PHE A 319 7.06 -5.41 -9.53
C PHE A 319 5.55 -5.32 -9.32
N ASP A 320 5.10 -4.42 -8.45
CA ASP A 320 3.67 -4.26 -8.15
C ASP A 320 2.96 -5.51 -7.61
N PHE A 321 3.70 -6.42 -6.96
CA PHE A 321 3.07 -7.24 -5.92
C PHE A 321 2.40 -6.34 -4.85
N LEU A 322 2.89 -5.09 -4.71
CA LEU A 322 2.57 -4.11 -3.67
C LEU A 322 1.48 -3.07 -3.97
N LEU A 323 1.13 -2.76 -5.23
CA LEU A 323 0.16 -1.67 -5.53
C LEU A 323 -1.25 -1.94 -4.99
N LEU A 324 -1.44 -3.10 -4.36
CA LEU A 324 -2.67 -3.58 -3.81
C LEU A 324 -2.61 -3.82 -2.30
N LEU A 325 -1.45 -3.63 -1.64
CA LEU A 325 -1.22 -4.18 -0.30
C LEU A 325 -0.78 -3.17 0.77
N PHE A 326 -0.19 -2.02 0.40
CA PHE A 326 0.10 -0.95 1.37
C PHE A 326 -0.39 0.41 0.90
N MET A 327 -0.71 1.27 1.87
CA MET A 327 -1.22 2.63 1.69
C MET A 327 -0.65 3.58 2.74
N LYS A 328 -0.65 4.87 2.43
CA LYS A 328 -0.49 5.93 3.42
C LYS A 328 -1.71 6.00 4.33
N ALA A 329 -1.49 6.14 5.63
CA ALA A 329 -2.56 6.27 6.61
C ALA A 329 -2.15 7.12 7.81
N PHE A 330 -3.13 7.80 8.42
CA PHE A 330 -3.00 8.52 9.69
C PHE A 330 -3.83 7.83 10.77
N LEU A 331 -3.16 7.37 11.84
CA LEU A 331 -3.69 6.40 12.80
C LEU A 331 -3.76 6.96 14.22
N TYR A 332 -4.60 6.34 15.04
CA TYR A 332 -4.49 6.45 16.50
C TYR A 332 -3.22 5.76 17.00
N GLY A 333 -2.56 6.35 17.99
CA GLY A 333 -1.41 5.72 18.65
C GLY A 333 -1.79 4.42 19.35
N GLN A 334 -0.85 3.47 19.39
CA GLN A 334 -1.08 2.14 19.96
C GLN A 334 -1.13 2.14 21.49
N GLU A 335 -0.22 2.86 22.14
CA GLU A 335 -0.20 2.96 23.61
C GLU A 335 -1.08 4.14 24.06
N ASP A 336 -0.82 5.30 23.49
CA ASP A 336 -1.52 6.56 23.73
C ASP A 336 -2.29 6.99 22.47
N PRO A 337 -3.63 6.98 22.48
CA PRO A 337 -4.43 7.30 21.29
C PRO A 337 -4.34 8.77 20.86
N ASP A 338 -3.85 9.68 21.71
CA ASP A 338 -3.62 11.08 21.34
C ASP A 338 -2.24 11.30 20.67
N LYS A 339 -1.36 10.28 20.68
CA LYS A 339 -0.13 10.27 19.88
C LYS A 339 -0.39 9.70 18.48
N TYR A 340 -0.99 10.52 17.62
CA TYR A 340 -1.30 10.12 16.25
C TYR A 340 -0.05 9.75 15.45
N LEU A 341 -0.15 8.71 14.62
CA LEU A 341 0.95 8.12 13.84
C LEU A 341 0.71 8.30 12.35
N TRP A 342 1.75 8.72 11.63
CA TRP A 342 1.78 8.69 10.17
C TRP A 342 2.50 7.42 9.70
N HIS A 343 1.88 6.70 8.76
CA HIS A 343 2.47 5.53 8.14
C HIS A 343 2.47 5.68 6.63
N ASP A 344 3.64 5.51 6.00
CA ASP A 344 3.73 5.43 4.53
C ASP A 344 3.44 4.02 3.98
N HIS A 345 3.37 3.02 4.85
CA HIS A 345 3.24 1.60 4.49
C HIS A 345 2.30 0.87 5.46
N PHE A 346 1.02 1.23 5.46
CA PHE A 346 -0.03 0.57 6.23
C PHE A 346 -0.81 -0.43 5.38
N ASP A 347 -1.21 -1.59 5.90
CA ASP A 347 -1.88 -2.62 5.10
C ASP A 347 -3.19 -2.11 4.49
N VAL A 348 -3.38 -2.36 3.19
CA VAL A 348 -4.64 -2.07 2.49
C VAL A 348 -5.70 -3.08 2.94
N PRO A 349 -6.87 -2.62 3.43
CA PRO A 349 -7.88 -3.53 3.94
C PRO A 349 -8.63 -4.23 2.80
N GLU A 350 -8.89 -5.53 2.95
CA GLU A 350 -9.62 -6.34 1.96
C GLU A 350 -11.06 -6.61 2.39
N PRO A 351 -12.02 -6.69 1.45
CA PRO A 351 -13.36 -7.20 1.74
C PRO A 351 -13.34 -8.66 2.17
N GLU A 352 -13.92 -8.96 3.33
CA GLU A 352 -13.98 -10.32 3.88
C GLU A 352 -15.26 -11.05 3.48
N ASN A 353 -16.29 -10.32 3.02
CA ASN A 353 -17.59 -10.88 2.63
C ASN A 353 -18.37 -9.92 1.71
N LYS A 354 -19.50 -10.39 1.16
CA LYS A 354 -20.36 -9.64 0.21
C LYS A 354 -20.98 -8.36 0.72
N LYS A 355 -20.99 -8.13 2.03
CA LYS A 355 -21.46 -6.87 2.61
C LYS A 355 -20.38 -5.81 2.64
N GLN A 356 -19.13 -6.15 2.31
CA GLN A 356 -18.01 -5.23 2.39
C GLN A 356 -17.50 -4.85 1.02
N VAL A 357 -17.09 -3.59 0.89
CA VAL A 357 -16.40 -3.08 -0.30
C VAL A 357 -15.18 -2.27 0.09
N GLN A 358 -14.14 -2.35 -0.74
CA GLN A 358 -12.94 -1.52 -0.61
C GLN A 358 -13.12 -0.26 -1.46
N VAL A 359 -12.80 0.88 -0.88
CA VAL A 359 -12.93 2.18 -1.52
C VAL A 359 -11.58 2.90 -1.53
N LYS A 360 -11.11 3.34 -2.70
CA LYS A 360 -10.05 4.36 -2.80
C LYS A 360 -10.64 5.70 -2.37
N VAL A 361 -10.18 6.23 -1.24
CA VAL A 361 -10.71 7.46 -0.63
C VAL A 361 -10.28 8.66 -1.46
N PHE A 362 -11.21 9.56 -1.75
CA PHE A 362 -10.94 10.83 -2.44
C PHE A 362 -11.04 12.00 -1.45
N ALA A 363 -11.94 11.89 -0.49
CA ALA A 363 -12.06 12.84 0.60
C ALA A 363 -12.54 12.15 1.88
N ALA A 364 -12.07 12.62 3.02
CA ALA A 364 -12.47 12.16 4.34
C ALA A 364 -12.83 13.36 5.21
N ALA A 365 -13.98 13.33 5.89
CA ALA A 365 -14.40 14.43 6.76
C ALA A 365 -14.31 14.06 8.24
N LEU A 366 -13.86 15.02 9.04
CA LEU A 366 -13.66 14.82 10.47
C LEU A 366 -14.89 15.21 11.29
N ASN A 367 -15.04 14.55 12.42
CA ASN A 367 -16.12 14.69 13.39
C ASN A 367 -15.55 14.71 14.81
N PRO A 368 -16.22 15.39 15.78
CA PRO A 368 -15.77 15.35 17.17
C PRO A 368 -15.64 13.95 17.77
N VAL A 369 -16.42 12.98 17.28
CA VAL A 369 -16.29 11.57 17.69
C VAL A 369 -14.91 11.00 17.35
N ASP A 370 -14.24 11.48 16.31
CA ASP A 370 -12.95 10.95 15.85
C ASP A 370 -11.79 11.27 16.81
N TYR A 371 -11.94 12.19 17.77
CA TYR A 371 -10.97 12.35 18.86
C TYR A 371 -11.54 11.97 20.23
N LYS A 372 -12.87 11.90 20.38
CA LYS A 372 -13.53 11.50 21.64
C LYS A 372 -13.60 9.98 21.79
N LEU A 373 -13.77 9.22 20.70
CA LEU A 373 -14.00 7.78 20.72
C LEU A 373 -12.91 6.96 21.43
N PRO A 374 -11.61 7.23 21.28
CA PRO A 374 -10.58 6.47 21.99
C PRO A 374 -10.69 6.56 23.51
N HIS A 375 -11.34 7.61 24.02
CA HIS A 375 -11.57 7.88 25.44
C HIS A 375 -12.91 7.34 25.97
N LEU A 376 -13.76 6.80 25.10
CA LEU A 376 -15.02 6.17 25.47
C LEU A 376 -14.84 4.70 25.89
N PRO A 377 -15.80 4.10 26.62
CA PRO A 377 -15.79 2.66 26.88
C PRO A 377 -15.65 1.86 25.58
N ARG A 378 -14.69 0.93 25.52
CA ARG A 378 -14.25 0.18 24.32
C ARG A 378 -13.41 0.96 23.29
N GLY A 379 -12.94 2.17 23.60
CA GLY A 379 -12.05 2.96 22.76
C GLY A 379 -10.72 2.28 22.41
N ASN A 380 -10.27 1.32 23.22
CA ASN A 380 -9.09 0.49 22.90
C ASN A 380 -9.18 -0.25 21.55
N ARG A 381 -10.39 -0.45 21.01
CA ARG A 381 -10.59 -1.15 19.73
C ARG A 381 -10.12 -0.35 18.50
N VAL A 382 -9.97 0.97 18.63
CA VAL A 382 -9.52 1.82 17.51
C VAL A 382 -8.02 2.14 17.55
N LYS A 383 -7.30 1.70 18.60
CA LYS A 383 -5.85 1.87 18.71
C LYS A 383 -5.15 1.21 17.52
N GLY A 384 -4.22 1.94 16.88
CA GLY A 384 -3.51 1.45 15.69
C GLY A 384 -4.39 1.31 14.43
N GLN A 385 -5.62 1.83 14.41
CA GLN A 385 -6.45 1.90 13.21
C GLN A 385 -6.37 3.30 12.57
N PRO A 386 -6.59 3.40 11.24
CA PRO A 386 -6.80 4.69 10.60
C PRO A 386 -7.93 5.48 11.26
N ILE A 387 -7.81 6.79 11.18
CA ILE A 387 -8.72 7.73 11.83
C ILE A 387 -9.90 8.09 10.91
N GLY A 388 -11.04 8.48 11.49
CA GLY A 388 -12.16 9.10 10.76
C GLY A 388 -13.24 8.12 10.30
N TYR A 389 -14.46 8.62 10.16
CA TYR A 389 -15.60 7.83 9.72
C TYR A 389 -16.15 8.25 8.36
N ASP A 390 -16.23 9.54 8.07
CA ASP A 390 -16.90 10.01 6.87
C ASP A 390 -15.94 9.95 5.69
N PHE A 391 -16.36 9.36 4.57
CA PHE A 391 -15.57 9.37 3.34
C PHE A 391 -16.44 9.54 2.10
N ALA A 392 -15.80 9.96 1.02
CA ALA A 392 -16.26 9.73 -0.34
C ALA A 392 -15.09 9.24 -1.19
N GLY A 393 -15.36 8.31 -2.10
CA GLY A 393 -14.32 7.68 -2.90
C GLY A 393 -14.87 6.74 -3.96
N ARG A 394 -13.98 5.99 -4.58
CA ARG A 394 -14.30 5.06 -5.67
C ARG A 394 -14.12 3.62 -5.23
N ILE A 395 -15.10 2.76 -5.48
CA ILE A 395 -14.98 1.33 -5.20
C ILE A 395 -13.89 0.73 -6.09
N THR A 396 -12.93 0.04 -5.46
CA THR A 396 -11.82 -0.63 -6.14
C THR A 396 -11.93 -2.14 -6.10
N ARG A 397 -12.57 -2.70 -5.05
CA ARG A 397 -12.80 -4.14 -4.90
C ARG A 397 -14.13 -4.44 -4.21
N THR A 398 -14.73 -5.55 -4.63
CA THR A 398 -15.94 -6.17 -4.07
C THR A 398 -15.72 -7.69 -4.06
N THR A 399 -16.62 -8.45 -3.43
CA THR A 399 -16.72 -9.89 -3.70
C THR A 399 -17.65 -10.15 -4.88
N ASP A 400 -17.62 -11.37 -5.42
CA ASP A 400 -18.66 -11.84 -6.35
C ASP A 400 -20.02 -11.73 -5.63
N ASP A 401 -21.05 -11.24 -6.32
CA ASP A 401 -22.43 -10.96 -5.82
C ASP A 401 -22.67 -9.66 -5.03
N CYS A 402 -21.76 -8.67 -5.09
CA CYS A 402 -22.04 -7.34 -4.51
C CYS A 402 -22.98 -6.49 -5.40
N GLU A 403 -23.90 -5.73 -4.80
CA GLU A 403 -24.78 -4.79 -5.55
C GLU A 403 -24.04 -3.56 -6.10
N TYR A 404 -22.86 -3.30 -5.56
CA TYR A 404 -21.97 -2.24 -6.01
C TYR A 404 -20.91 -2.82 -6.94
N GLN A 405 -20.45 -1.99 -7.88
CA GLN A 405 -19.46 -2.40 -8.86
C GLN A 405 -18.15 -1.62 -8.71
N LYS A 406 -17.04 -2.24 -9.10
CA LYS A 406 -15.76 -1.54 -9.24
C LYS A 406 -15.95 -0.32 -10.15
N GLY A 407 -15.51 0.83 -9.67
CA GLY A 407 -15.65 2.10 -10.37
C GLY A 407 -16.79 2.99 -9.86
N ASP A 408 -17.75 2.45 -9.11
CA ASP A 408 -18.82 3.23 -8.48
C ASP A 408 -18.23 4.28 -7.53
N MET A 409 -18.70 5.53 -7.66
CA MET A 409 -18.40 6.60 -6.70
C MET A 409 -19.39 6.51 -5.54
N VAL A 410 -18.90 6.38 -4.32
CA VAL A 410 -19.72 6.21 -3.12
C VAL A 410 -19.26 7.11 -1.98
N PHE A 411 -20.18 7.41 -1.07
CA PHE A 411 -19.92 8.13 0.18
C PHE A 411 -20.67 7.47 1.32
N GLY A 412 -20.14 7.58 2.53
CA GLY A 412 -20.72 6.94 3.70
C GLY A 412 -19.76 6.82 4.86
N LYS A 413 -19.97 5.79 5.68
CA LYS A 413 -19.22 5.58 6.92
C LYS A 413 -18.24 4.41 6.81
N ALA A 414 -16.96 4.68 7.03
CA ALA A 414 -15.90 3.68 7.07
C ALA A 414 -16.04 2.70 8.25
N LEU A 415 -15.62 1.45 8.01
CA LEU A 415 -15.53 0.40 9.02
C LEU A 415 -14.21 0.45 9.80
N LYS A 416 -13.08 0.72 9.10
CA LYS A 416 -11.71 0.70 9.66
C LYS A 416 -10.95 2.02 9.42
N GLY A 417 -11.62 3.16 9.57
CA GLY A 417 -11.01 4.48 9.41
C GLY A 417 -10.85 4.95 7.95
N CYS A 418 -10.84 6.25 7.69
CA CYS A 418 -10.80 6.81 6.32
C CYS A 418 -9.75 7.90 6.07
N LEU A 419 -8.96 8.31 7.06
CA LEU A 419 -7.73 9.08 6.86
C LEU A 419 -6.61 8.17 6.34
N ALA A 420 -6.87 7.52 5.22
CA ALA A 420 -5.99 6.61 4.52
C ALA A 420 -6.37 6.58 3.03
N GLU A 421 -5.45 6.13 2.16
CA GLU A 421 -5.73 6.11 0.71
C GLU A 421 -6.85 5.11 0.34
N TYR A 422 -7.03 4.06 1.14
CA TYR A 422 -8.13 3.10 1.01
C TYR A 422 -8.86 2.90 2.33
N THR A 423 -10.16 2.61 2.27
CA THR A 423 -10.97 2.22 3.41
C THR A 423 -11.81 0.99 3.08
N LEU A 424 -12.21 0.28 4.13
CA LEU A 424 -13.26 -0.74 4.07
C LEU A 424 -14.57 -0.16 4.59
N THR A 425 -15.69 -0.52 3.98
CA THR A 425 -17.03 -0.10 4.39
C THR A 425 -18.04 -1.21 4.16
N ASP A 426 -19.15 -1.16 4.89
CA ASP A 426 -20.30 -2.02 4.60
C ASP A 426 -21.22 -1.36 3.56
N VAL A 427 -21.82 -2.17 2.68
CA VAL A 427 -22.78 -1.75 1.64
C VAL A 427 -24.01 -1.05 2.23
N ASP A 428 -24.43 -1.49 3.42
CA ASP A 428 -25.55 -0.91 4.17
C ASP A 428 -25.22 0.47 4.76
N HIS A 429 -23.96 0.93 4.67
CA HIS A 429 -23.49 2.20 5.22
C HIS A 429 -23.07 3.23 4.15
N ILE A 430 -23.33 2.95 2.88
CA ILE A 430 -22.93 3.80 1.75
C ILE A 430 -24.08 4.09 0.80
N ALA A 431 -23.92 5.16 0.03
CA ALA A 431 -24.76 5.49 -1.11
C ALA A 431 -23.88 5.96 -2.28
N ARG A 432 -24.41 5.89 -3.51
CA ARG A 432 -23.71 6.42 -4.69
C ARG A 432 -23.65 7.95 -4.62
N VAL A 433 -22.51 8.53 -4.96
CA VAL A 433 -22.34 9.99 -5.09
C VAL A 433 -23.04 10.43 -6.38
N PRO A 434 -24.05 11.32 -6.34
CA PRO A 434 -24.61 11.89 -7.55
C PRO A 434 -23.55 12.66 -8.35
N PRO A 435 -23.52 12.58 -9.70
CA PRO A 435 -22.50 13.24 -10.51
C PRO A 435 -22.37 14.76 -10.31
N GLN A 436 -23.44 15.41 -9.83
CA GLN A 436 -23.51 16.84 -9.55
C GLN A 436 -22.83 17.24 -8.23
N ILE A 437 -22.51 16.28 -7.35
CA ILE A 437 -21.93 16.56 -6.03
C ILE A 437 -20.44 16.23 -6.04
N GLU A 438 -19.62 17.22 -5.71
CA GLU A 438 -18.19 16.99 -5.54
C GLU A 438 -17.90 15.99 -4.39
N PRO A 439 -16.93 15.08 -4.53
CA PRO A 439 -16.63 14.08 -3.50
C PRO A 439 -16.35 14.69 -2.12
N LYS A 440 -15.67 15.84 -2.05
CA LYS A 440 -15.39 16.53 -0.77
C LYS A 440 -16.65 17.03 -0.05
N ILE A 441 -17.70 17.37 -0.80
CA ILE A 441 -19.01 17.72 -0.24
C ILE A 441 -19.74 16.46 0.19
N ALA A 442 -19.75 15.41 -0.64
CA ALA A 442 -20.36 14.14 -0.30
C ALA A 442 -19.74 13.53 0.99
N ALA A 443 -18.42 13.59 1.13
CA ALA A 443 -17.70 13.13 2.31
C ALA A 443 -18.07 13.88 3.60
N ALA A 444 -18.68 15.07 3.52
CA ALA A 444 -19.04 15.86 4.70
C ALA A 444 -20.47 15.57 5.23
N LEU A 445 -21.23 14.71 4.55
CA LEU A 445 -22.62 14.38 4.89
C LEU A 445 -22.80 13.25 5.94
N PRO A 446 -22.05 12.13 5.90
CA PRO A 446 -22.47 10.87 6.54
C PRO A 446 -22.69 10.90 8.05
N VAL A 447 -21.82 11.47 8.87
CA VAL A 447 -22.09 11.53 10.32
C VAL A 447 -22.93 12.75 10.68
N ALA A 448 -22.47 13.95 10.31
CA ALA A 448 -23.03 15.19 10.84
C ALA A 448 -24.42 15.53 10.27
N SER A 449 -24.61 15.38 8.96
CA SER A 449 -25.87 15.73 8.31
C SER A 449 -26.92 14.63 8.50
N LEU A 450 -26.53 13.35 8.54
CA LEU A 450 -27.45 12.27 8.89
C LEU A 450 -27.97 12.40 10.31
N PHE A 451 -27.08 12.73 11.27
CA PHE A 451 -27.49 12.98 12.64
C PHE A 451 -28.56 14.07 12.68
N SER A 452 -28.33 15.16 11.97
CA SER A 452 -29.26 16.30 11.90
C SER A 452 -30.63 15.91 11.35
N LEU A 453 -30.64 15.18 10.22
CA LEU A 453 -31.87 14.69 9.60
C LEU A 453 -32.66 13.76 10.52
N GLN A 454 -31.98 12.81 11.17
CA GLN A 454 -32.60 11.79 12.02
C GLN A 454 -33.12 12.38 13.33
N VAL A 455 -32.36 13.29 13.95
CA VAL A 455 -32.77 13.97 15.18
C VAL A 455 -34.02 14.82 14.92
N LEU A 456 -34.03 15.61 13.85
CA LEU A 456 -35.20 16.41 13.47
C LEU A 456 -36.42 15.53 13.23
N ARG A 457 -36.28 14.42 12.49
CA ARG A 457 -37.36 13.44 12.28
C ARG A 457 -37.86 12.85 13.61
N HIS A 458 -36.96 12.47 14.53
CA HIS A 458 -37.33 11.89 15.83
C HIS A 458 -38.03 12.88 16.77
N GLY A 459 -37.68 14.17 16.67
CA GLY A 459 -38.31 15.26 17.41
C GLY A 459 -39.61 15.76 16.80
N GLY A 460 -40.07 15.14 15.70
CA GLY A 460 -41.29 15.55 15.00
C GLY A 460 -41.13 16.84 14.20
N CYS A 461 -39.91 17.19 13.82
CA CYS A 461 -39.58 18.34 12.97
C CYS A 461 -38.97 17.88 11.63
N GLY A 462 -39.43 16.73 11.14
CA GLY A 462 -39.06 16.15 9.86
C GLY A 462 -39.84 16.78 8.70
N GLU A 463 -39.65 16.22 7.51
CA GLU A 463 -40.21 16.74 6.25
C GLU A 463 -41.74 16.88 6.25
N ASN A 464 -42.44 15.96 6.92
CA ASN A 464 -43.90 15.88 6.89
C ASN A 464 -44.59 16.57 8.08
N ASP A 465 -43.85 16.90 9.14
CA ASP A 465 -44.40 17.34 10.42
C ASP A 465 -43.71 18.57 11.01
N GLY A 466 -42.69 19.12 10.34
CA GLY A 466 -41.97 20.32 10.77
C GLY A 466 -42.68 21.65 10.51
N LYS A 467 -43.64 21.70 9.57
CA LYS A 467 -44.28 22.95 9.15
C LYS A 467 -44.92 23.69 10.34
N GLY A 468 -44.45 24.91 10.59
CA GLY A 468 -44.96 25.78 11.66
C GLY A 468 -44.43 25.47 13.07
N LYS A 469 -43.60 24.42 13.24
CA LYS A 469 -42.97 24.10 14.52
C LYS A 469 -41.76 24.96 14.79
N SER A 470 -41.49 25.24 16.06
CA SER A 470 -40.31 25.99 16.51
C SER A 470 -39.23 25.04 17.04
N VAL A 471 -38.01 25.15 16.50
CA VAL A 471 -36.86 24.32 16.90
C VAL A 471 -35.74 25.21 17.42
N LEU A 472 -35.22 24.89 18.61
CA LEU A 472 -33.99 25.49 19.13
C LEU A 472 -32.79 24.61 18.80
N VAL A 473 -31.80 25.14 18.07
CA VAL A 473 -30.56 24.47 17.68
C VAL A 473 -29.38 25.04 18.45
N ILE A 474 -28.80 24.24 19.34
CA ILE A 474 -27.63 24.60 20.14
C ILE A 474 -26.36 24.08 19.44
N GLY A 475 -25.40 24.98 19.22
CA GLY A 475 -24.19 24.70 18.44
C GLY A 475 -24.37 24.93 16.94
N ALA A 476 -25.19 25.91 16.56
CA ALA A 476 -25.71 26.09 15.20
C ALA A 476 -24.67 26.38 14.11
N SER A 477 -23.43 26.74 14.46
CA SER A 477 -22.37 27.05 13.48
C SER A 477 -21.41 25.89 13.19
N GLY A 478 -21.47 24.80 13.96
CA GLY A 478 -20.65 23.60 13.73
C GLY A 478 -21.25 22.70 12.65
N GLY A 479 -20.52 21.66 12.20
CA GLY A 479 -20.98 20.80 11.10
C GLY A 479 -22.34 20.11 11.29
N VAL A 480 -22.70 19.76 12.54
CA VAL A 480 -24.05 19.24 12.87
C VAL A 480 -25.07 20.37 12.88
N GLY A 481 -24.83 21.42 13.67
CA GLY A 481 -25.78 22.51 13.84
C GLY A 481 -26.10 23.24 12.54
N SER A 482 -25.12 23.45 11.65
CA SER A 482 -25.35 24.11 10.36
C SER A 482 -26.25 23.30 9.44
N SER A 483 -26.15 21.97 9.49
CA SER A 483 -27.06 21.09 8.75
C SER A 483 -28.45 21.06 9.40
N ALA A 484 -28.53 21.04 10.73
CA ALA A 484 -29.79 21.06 11.46
C ALA A 484 -30.60 22.35 11.18
N VAL A 485 -29.96 23.52 11.17
CA VAL A 485 -30.61 24.80 10.82
C VAL A 485 -31.25 24.74 9.43
N GLN A 486 -30.48 24.32 8.43
CA GLN A 486 -30.94 24.28 7.03
C GLN A 486 -32.05 23.24 6.82
N ILE A 487 -31.88 22.03 7.37
CA ILE A 487 -32.86 20.95 7.23
C ILE A 487 -34.16 21.32 7.95
N ALA A 488 -34.09 21.88 9.17
CA ALA A 488 -35.28 22.34 9.89
C ALA A 488 -36.00 23.45 9.10
N LYS A 489 -35.25 24.39 8.52
CA LYS A 489 -35.83 25.44 7.69
C LYS A 489 -36.50 24.89 6.43
N ALA A 490 -35.86 23.93 5.76
CA ALA A 490 -36.42 23.23 4.59
C ALA A 490 -37.68 22.45 4.93
N ASN A 491 -37.80 21.94 6.16
CA ASN A 491 -39.01 21.27 6.68
C ASN A 491 -40.12 22.25 7.12
N GLY A 492 -39.90 23.56 6.98
CA GLY A 492 -40.87 24.59 7.32
C GLY A 492 -40.92 24.96 8.80
N CYS A 493 -39.88 24.63 9.57
CA CYS A 493 -39.77 25.06 10.96
C CYS A 493 -39.36 26.54 11.08
N LYS A 494 -39.75 27.17 12.20
CA LYS A 494 -39.12 28.39 12.71
C LYS A 494 -37.89 28.00 13.52
N VAL A 495 -36.72 28.50 13.15
CA VAL A 495 -35.43 28.05 13.71
C VAL A 495 -34.85 29.12 14.62
N TYR A 496 -34.66 28.76 15.89
CA TYR A 496 -33.91 29.51 16.89
C TYR A 496 -32.54 28.86 17.00
N ALA A 497 -31.46 29.64 16.97
CA ALA A 497 -30.11 29.11 16.88
C ALA A 497 -29.19 29.75 17.91
N VAL A 498 -28.34 28.96 18.53
CA VAL A 498 -27.32 29.43 19.48
C VAL A 498 -25.93 29.20 18.89
N CYS A 499 -25.15 30.26 18.77
CA CYS A 499 -23.77 30.19 18.27
C CYS A 499 -22.88 31.27 18.93
N GLY A 500 -21.58 31.23 18.60
CA GLY A 500 -20.65 32.26 19.06
C GLY A 500 -20.74 33.54 18.22
N PRO A 501 -20.27 34.69 18.73
CA PRO A 501 -20.48 35.99 18.12
C PRO A 501 -19.96 36.07 16.67
N SER A 502 -18.81 35.47 16.40
CA SER A 502 -18.18 35.46 15.07
C SER A 502 -18.94 34.65 14.00
N SER A 503 -20.02 33.96 14.38
CA SER A 503 -20.78 33.06 13.52
C SER A 503 -22.24 33.47 13.34
N ILE A 504 -22.66 34.62 13.87
CA ILE A 504 -24.06 35.07 13.79
C ILE A 504 -24.51 35.24 12.34
N ASP A 505 -23.76 36.01 11.54
CA ASP A 505 -24.12 36.26 10.13
C ASP A 505 -24.11 34.99 9.29
N PHE A 506 -23.16 34.09 9.59
CA PHE A 506 -23.11 32.77 8.98
C PHE A 506 -24.40 31.99 9.28
N VAL A 507 -24.79 31.86 10.56
CA VAL A 507 -25.98 31.11 10.95
C VAL A 507 -27.28 31.75 10.43
N LYS A 508 -27.36 33.09 10.38
CA LYS A 508 -28.47 33.79 9.72
C LYS A 508 -28.54 33.45 8.22
N SER A 509 -27.41 33.42 7.53
CA SER A 509 -27.35 33.07 6.10
C SER A 509 -27.79 31.63 5.80
N LEU A 510 -27.75 30.74 6.80
CA LEU A 510 -28.27 29.37 6.72
C LEU A 510 -29.80 29.29 6.85
N GLY A 511 -30.47 30.37 7.25
CA GLY A 511 -31.92 30.44 7.37
C GLY A 511 -32.47 30.42 8.80
N ALA A 512 -31.63 30.63 9.82
CA ALA A 512 -32.10 30.81 11.19
C ALA A 512 -32.95 32.09 11.32
N ASP A 513 -34.11 31.98 11.99
CA ASP A 513 -35.04 33.10 12.20
C ASP A 513 -34.63 33.96 13.39
N VAL A 514 -34.08 33.33 14.44
CA VAL A 514 -33.56 33.99 15.64
C VAL A 514 -32.17 33.42 15.94
N VAL A 515 -31.18 34.28 16.17
CA VAL A 515 -29.80 33.86 16.47
C VAL A 515 -29.32 34.52 17.76
N MET A 516 -28.96 33.68 18.73
CA MET A 516 -28.51 34.08 20.06
C MET A 516 -27.01 33.85 20.22
N ASP A 517 -26.36 34.83 20.85
CA ASP A 517 -24.95 34.81 21.21
C ASP A 517 -24.77 34.27 22.63
N TYR A 518 -24.18 33.07 22.76
CA TYR A 518 -24.00 32.46 24.08
C TYR A 518 -23.01 33.22 24.98
N SER A 519 -22.15 34.08 24.42
CA SER A 519 -21.09 34.76 25.18
C SER A 519 -21.62 35.92 26.04
N LYS A 520 -22.77 36.49 25.67
CA LYS A 520 -23.40 37.59 26.42
C LYS A 520 -24.12 37.12 27.68
N GLU A 521 -24.59 35.88 27.68
CA GLU A 521 -25.50 35.34 28.71
C GLU A 521 -24.88 34.17 29.51
N GLY A 522 -23.55 33.99 29.47
CA GLY A 522 -22.89 32.94 30.26
C GLY A 522 -23.40 31.52 29.99
N PHE A 523 -23.78 31.23 28.73
CA PHE A 523 -24.45 29.99 28.29
C PHE A 523 -25.91 29.81 28.75
N GLU A 524 -26.51 30.80 29.39
CA GLU A 524 -27.96 30.87 29.59
C GLU A 524 -28.67 31.31 28.29
N LEU A 525 -29.95 30.94 28.17
CA LEU A 525 -30.75 31.35 27.02
C LEU A 525 -31.52 32.61 27.42
N PRO A 526 -31.43 33.73 26.69
CA PRO A 526 -32.18 34.94 27.00
C PRO A 526 -33.68 34.68 26.85
N ASN A 527 -34.45 35.07 27.87
CA ASN A 527 -35.88 34.78 27.93
C ASN A 527 -36.69 35.54 26.86
N ASP A 528 -36.24 36.73 26.47
CA ASP A 528 -36.94 37.57 25.48
C ASP A 528 -36.83 36.98 24.06
N ASP A 529 -35.65 36.45 23.70
CA ASP A 529 -35.41 35.83 22.39
C ASP A 529 -35.85 34.36 22.35
N CYS A 530 -35.91 33.68 23.50
CA CYS A 530 -36.28 32.27 23.62
C CYS A 530 -37.18 32.03 24.85
N PRO A 531 -38.47 32.41 24.79
CA PRO A 531 -39.36 32.35 25.95
C PRO A 531 -39.68 30.91 26.38
N ALA A 532 -39.98 30.75 27.67
CA ALA A 532 -40.40 29.47 28.23
C ALA A 532 -41.65 28.90 27.52
N GLY A 533 -41.67 27.59 27.29
CA GLY A 533 -42.84 26.91 26.71
C GLY A 533 -43.14 27.23 25.23
N THR A 534 -42.17 27.69 24.44
CA THR A 534 -42.38 28.10 23.03
C THR A 534 -41.83 27.11 22.00
N MET A 535 -40.90 26.24 22.37
CA MET A 535 -40.21 25.33 21.46
C MET A 535 -40.92 23.99 21.35
N ASP A 536 -41.14 23.54 20.12
CA ASP A 536 -41.65 22.19 19.82
C ASP A 536 -40.54 21.14 19.94
N MET A 537 -39.28 21.56 19.85
CA MET A 537 -38.11 20.71 19.98
C MET A 537 -36.86 21.50 20.37
N VAL A 538 -36.01 20.90 21.19
CA VAL A 538 -34.62 21.34 21.38
C VAL A 538 -33.68 20.31 20.75
N PHE A 539 -32.81 20.79 19.87
CA PHE A 539 -31.70 20.09 19.28
C PHE A 539 -30.41 20.56 19.94
N ASP A 540 -29.72 19.66 20.63
CA ASP A 540 -28.44 19.97 21.27
C ASP A 540 -27.27 19.14 20.71
N SER A 541 -26.31 19.84 20.12
CA SER A 541 -25.06 19.28 19.59
C SER A 541 -23.82 19.57 20.43
N VAL A 542 -23.99 20.20 21.61
CA VAL A 542 -22.89 20.72 22.43
C VAL A 542 -22.75 19.97 23.75
N THR A 543 -23.83 19.75 24.51
CA THR A 543 -23.73 19.23 25.89
C THR A 543 -23.02 17.88 25.95
N SER A 544 -21.97 17.78 26.78
CA SER A 544 -21.18 16.57 27.00
C SER A 544 -20.39 16.66 28.31
N PRO A 545 -19.71 15.59 28.79
CA PRO A 545 -18.91 15.62 30.02
C PRO A 545 -17.81 16.69 30.06
N VAL A 546 -17.36 17.15 28.89
CA VAL A 546 -16.27 18.15 28.76
C VAL A 546 -16.77 19.49 28.22
N ASP A 547 -18.09 19.64 28.09
CA ASP A 547 -18.76 20.76 27.42
C ASP A 547 -19.81 21.41 28.34
N PRO A 548 -20.13 22.71 28.15
CA PRO A 548 -21.21 23.36 28.88
C PRO A 548 -22.52 22.58 28.77
N ASN A 549 -23.24 22.47 29.89
CA ASN A 549 -24.51 21.74 29.95
C ASN A 549 -25.68 22.71 29.72
N TYR A 550 -26.26 22.65 28.52
CA TYR A 550 -27.41 23.50 28.16
C TYR A 550 -28.76 22.91 28.56
N GLU A 551 -28.81 21.65 29.02
CA GLU A 551 -30.07 20.96 29.28
C GLU A 551 -30.99 21.73 30.25
N PRO A 552 -30.53 22.23 31.40
CA PRO A 552 -31.42 22.90 32.36
C PRO A 552 -32.08 24.16 31.78
N THR A 553 -31.31 25.02 31.12
CA THR A 553 -31.84 26.26 30.52
C THR A 553 -32.71 25.97 29.30
N ALA A 554 -32.32 25.03 28.45
CA ALA A 554 -33.07 24.75 27.23
C ALA A 554 -34.36 23.95 27.49
N ARG A 555 -34.40 23.12 28.55
CA ARG A 555 -35.63 22.40 28.91
C ARG A 555 -36.79 23.33 29.24
N ARG A 556 -36.53 24.51 29.80
CA ARG A 556 -37.60 25.47 30.14
C ARG A 556 -38.31 26.03 28.92
N THR A 557 -37.67 26.00 27.75
CA THR A 557 -38.21 26.54 26.50
C THR A 557 -39.19 25.58 25.84
N LEU A 558 -39.18 24.29 26.21
CA LEU A 558 -40.04 23.28 25.60
C LEU A 558 -41.50 23.46 25.99
N LYS A 559 -42.38 23.37 24.99
CA LYS A 559 -43.82 23.14 25.20
C LYS A 559 -44.05 21.85 25.99
N ALA A 560 -45.19 21.77 26.68
CA ALA A 560 -45.57 20.58 27.42
C ALA A 560 -45.62 19.35 26.49
N GLY A 561 -44.84 18.31 26.84
CA GLY A 561 -44.76 17.05 26.08
C GLY A 561 -43.73 17.04 24.94
N CYS A 562 -43.10 18.17 24.62
CA CYS A 562 -42.03 18.27 23.64
C CYS A 562 -40.68 17.80 24.19
N LYS A 563 -39.74 17.46 23.30
CA LYS A 563 -38.52 16.73 23.66
C LYS A 563 -37.25 17.58 23.56
N TYR A 564 -36.36 17.37 24.53
CA TYR A 564 -34.95 17.71 24.45
C TYR A 564 -34.19 16.55 23.80
N ILE A 565 -33.50 16.79 22.69
CA ILE A 565 -32.78 15.75 21.97
C ILE A 565 -31.30 16.14 21.85
N CYS A 566 -30.41 15.25 22.25
CA CYS A 566 -28.97 15.49 22.22
C CYS A 566 -28.20 14.29 21.64
N GLY A 567 -27.01 14.57 21.11
CA GLY A 567 -26.08 13.54 20.62
C GLY A 567 -25.13 13.00 21.69
N HIS A 568 -25.07 13.66 22.84
CA HIS A 568 -24.20 13.27 23.94
C HIS A 568 -24.82 13.70 25.28
N SER A 569 -24.52 12.96 26.34
CA SER A 569 -24.91 13.31 27.72
C SER A 569 -23.71 13.28 28.66
N PRO A 570 -23.62 14.20 29.65
CA PRO A 570 -22.68 14.10 30.78
C PRO A 570 -23.07 12.98 31.75
N SER A 571 -24.33 12.51 31.72
CA SER A 571 -24.84 11.49 32.63
C SER A 571 -24.53 10.08 32.12
N LYS A 572 -23.76 9.32 32.91
CA LYS A 572 -23.52 7.88 32.64
C LYS A 572 -24.83 7.08 32.62
N MET A 573 -25.83 7.50 33.40
CA MET A 573 -27.12 6.81 33.46
C MET A 573 -27.94 7.01 32.17
N ASP A 574 -27.81 8.15 31.51
CA ASP A 574 -28.49 8.36 30.21
C ASP A 574 -27.88 7.46 29.13
N TRP A 575 -26.57 7.21 29.16
CA TRP A 575 -25.93 6.21 28.31
C TRP A 575 -26.41 4.79 28.61
N ALA A 576 -26.54 4.42 29.88
CA ALA A 576 -27.09 3.11 30.26
C ALA A 576 -28.52 2.92 29.72
N ARG A 577 -29.39 3.94 29.87
CA ARG A 577 -30.75 3.94 29.31
C ARG A 577 -30.76 3.85 27.79
N TYR A 578 -29.86 4.57 27.13
CA TYR A 578 -29.68 4.48 25.68
C TYR A 578 -29.30 3.07 25.25
N LEU A 579 -28.35 2.41 25.93
CA LEU A 579 -27.96 1.03 25.60
C LEU A 579 -29.11 0.04 25.80
N VAL A 580 -29.93 0.20 26.85
CA VAL A 580 -31.15 -0.61 27.02
C VAL A 580 -32.07 -0.42 25.81
N TRP A 581 -32.34 0.82 25.42
CA TRP A 581 -33.18 1.11 24.26
C TRP A 581 -32.58 0.55 22.96
N TYR A 582 -31.27 0.72 22.74
CA TYR A 582 -30.57 0.26 21.54
C TYR A 582 -30.61 -1.25 21.38
N TYR A 583 -30.42 -2.02 22.47
CA TYR A 583 -30.37 -3.48 22.40
C TYR A 583 -31.74 -4.17 22.53
N THR A 584 -32.74 -3.51 23.12
CA THR A 584 -34.04 -4.15 23.43
C THR A 584 -35.24 -3.48 22.76
N GLY A 585 -35.09 -2.28 22.23
CA GLY A 585 -36.19 -1.43 21.76
C GLY A 585 -37.02 -0.79 22.87
N ILE A 586 -36.80 -1.17 24.15
CA ILE A 586 -37.55 -0.64 25.29
C ILE A 586 -37.01 0.74 25.67
N ASN A 587 -37.81 1.78 25.46
CA ASN A 587 -37.42 3.14 25.77
C ASN A 587 -37.61 3.45 27.27
N VAL A 588 -36.51 3.42 28.01
CA VAL A 588 -36.43 3.80 29.44
C VAL A 588 -35.76 5.17 29.65
N GLN A 589 -35.67 5.98 28.60
CA GLN A 589 -35.11 7.33 28.70
C GLN A 589 -35.99 8.25 29.55
N ARG A 590 -35.41 9.33 30.07
CA ARG A 590 -36.13 10.32 30.87
C ARG A 590 -37.32 10.89 30.09
N LYS A 591 -38.40 11.24 30.78
CA LYS A 591 -39.57 11.90 30.16
C LYS A 591 -39.10 13.17 29.40
N ASN A 592 -39.61 13.35 28.18
CA ASN A 592 -39.30 14.49 27.30
C ASN A 592 -37.80 14.63 26.97
N TYR A 593 -37.05 13.52 26.96
CA TYR A 593 -35.62 13.49 26.65
C TYR A 593 -35.32 12.38 25.64
N SER A 594 -34.38 12.61 24.74
CA SER A 594 -33.81 11.56 23.90
C SER A 594 -32.32 11.80 23.66
N LEU A 595 -31.50 10.84 24.06
CA LEU A 595 -30.15 10.66 23.59
C LEU A 595 -30.21 9.79 22.33
N LEU A 596 -29.60 10.27 21.24
CA LEU A 596 -29.57 9.58 19.96
C LEU A 596 -28.15 9.44 19.43
N TRP A 597 -27.94 8.40 18.63
CA TRP A 597 -26.73 8.19 17.85
C TRP A 597 -27.13 8.00 16.39
N THR A 598 -26.30 8.46 15.46
CA THR A 598 -26.57 8.36 14.02
C THR A 598 -26.56 6.90 13.56
N ASN A 599 -27.62 6.49 12.86
CA ASN A 599 -27.64 5.22 12.14
C ASN A 599 -27.38 5.46 10.65
N THR A 600 -26.18 5.16 10.16
CA THR A 600 -25.85 5.35 8.74
C THR A 600 -26.63 4.35 7.89
N ASN A 601 -27.36 4.85 6.89
CA ASN A 601 -28.14 4.01 5.98
C ASN A 601 -28.27 4.67 4.59
N PRO A 602 -28.44 3.90 3.50
CA PRO A 602 -28.43 4.45 2.14
C PRO A 602 -29.62 5.36 1.86
N THR A 603 -30.79 5.08 2.44
CA THR A 603 -32.02 5.87 2.25
C THR A 603 -31.85 7.32 2.70
N ASP A 604 -31.37 7.52 3.92
CA ASP A 604 -31.14 8.87 4.45
C ASP A 604 -29.94 9.56 3.77
N LEU A 605 -28.89 8.81 3.37
CA LEU A 605 -27.78 9.36 2.59
C LEU A 605 -28.26 9.90 1.23
N ASN A 606 -29.10 9.13 0.54
CA ASN A 606 -29.73 9.56 -0.71
C ASN A 606 -30.59 10.81 -0.49
N LYS A 607 -31.37 10.87 0.59
CA LYS A 607 -32.17 12.05 0.92
C LYS A 607 -31.31 13.30 1.15
N LEU A 608 -30.19 13.17 1.86
CA LEU A 608 -29.25 14.27 2.04
C LEU A 608 -28.64 14.74 0.72
N SER A 609 -28.25 13.80 -0.14
CA SER A 609 -27.73 14.14 -1.47
C SER A 609 -28.77 14.91 -2.30
N GLN A 610 -30.05 14.55 -2.19
CA GLN A 610 -31.14 15.29 -2.84
C GLN A 610 -31.30 16.70 -2.28
N LEU A 611 -31.22 16.88 -0.94
CA LEU A 611 -31.28 18.21 -0.34
C LEU A 611 -30.12 19.11 -0.80
N VAL A 612 -28.93 18.53 -1.03
CA VAL A 612 -27.79 19.26 -1.60
C VAL A 612 -28.07 19.65 -3.06
N MET A 613 -28.55 18.71 -3.89
CA MET A 613 -28.88 18.99 -5.29
C MET A 613 -30.01 20.02 -5.44
N ASP A 614 -31.00 19.99 -4.55
CA ASP A 614 -32.09 20.97 -4.50
C ASP A 614 -31.64 22.36 -3.98
N GLY A 615 -30.39 22.49 -3.53
CA GLY A 615 -29.86 23.72 -2.92
C GLY A 615 -30.42 24.02 -1.52
N LYS A 616 -31.15 23.09 -0.91
CA LYS A 616 -31.74 23.20 0.44
C LYS A 616 -30.75 22.90 1.56
N LEU A 617 -29.64 22.23 1.24
CA LEU A 617 -28.54 21.96 2.16
C LEU A 617 -27.21 22.34 1.51
N LYS A 618 -26.55 23.37 2.03
CA LYS A 618 -25.21 23.79 1.64
C LYS A 618 -24.21 23.38 2.72
N ILE A 619 -23.13 22.73 2.31
CA ILE A 619 -22.07 22.29 3.21
C ILE A 619 -20.87 23.23 3.07
N ASN A 620 -20.56 23.95 4.16
CA ASN A 620 -19.33 24.70 4.27
C ASN A 620 -18.20 23.74 4.70
N ILE A 621 -17.15 23.66 3.89
CA ILE A 621 -15.98 22.83 4.15
C ILE A 621 -14.73 23.68 4.32
N ASN A 622 -13.85 23.26 5.21
CA ASN A 622 -12.45 23.69 5.26
C ASN A 622 -11.61 22.50 4.82
N ASP A 623 -11.15 22.51 3.56
CA ASP A 623 -10.36 21.41 2.99
C ASP A 623 -8.86 21.60 3.19
N LEU A 624 -8.18 20.51 3.46
CA LEU A 624 -6.73 20.42 3.62
C LEU A 624 -6.22 19.21 2.83
N PRO A 625 -5.06 19.29 2.16
CA PRO A 625 -4.52 18.14 1.43
C PRO A 625 -4.00 17.06 2.38
N PHE A 626 -4.11 15.80 1.98
CA PHE A 626 -3.69 14.64 2.77
C PHE A 626 -2.17 14.54 2.89
N ASN A 627 -1.68 14.93 4.06
CA ASN A 627 -0.32 14.68 4.54
C ASN A 627 -0.29 14.77 6.06
N GLU A 628 0.80 14.33 6.69
CA GLU A 628 0.92 14.30 8.15
C GLU A 628 0.62 15.65 8.81
N ALA A 629 1.26 16.72 8.32
CA ALA A 629 1.15 18.05 8.91
C ALA A 629 -0.30 18.56 8.89
N ASN A 630 -0.99 18.36 7.77
CA ASN A 630 -2.38 18.78 7.61
C ASN A 630 -3.37 17.92 8.39
N CYS A 631 -3.13 16.61 8.52
CA CYS A 631 -3.93 15.76 9.39
C CYS A 631 -3.84 16.21 10.86
N ARG A 632 -2.63 16.56 11.34
CA ARG A 632 -2.43 17.13 12.69
C ARG A 632 -3.14 18.47 12.85
N LYS A 633 -2.95 19.39 11.90
CA LYS A 633 -3.62 20.70 11.87
C LYS A 633 -5.15 20.58 11.87
N ALA A 634 -5.69 19.63 11.11
CA ALA A 634 -7.13 19.38 11.05
C ALA A 634 -7.68 18.98 12.43
N TYR A 635 -6.93 18.18 13.18
CA TYR A 635 -7.27 17.79 14.55
C TYR A 635 -7.18 18.94 15.55
N GLU A 636 -6.16 19.80 15.44
CA GLU A 636 -6.06 21.02 16.25
C GLU A 636 -7.27 21.94 16.01
N LEU A 637 -7.63 22.16 14.74
CA LEU A 637 -8.82 22.92 14.36
C LEU A 637 -10.10 22.30 14.94
N LEU A 638 -10.22 20.98 14.85
CA LEU A 638 -11.38 20.23 15.36
C LEU A 638 -11.50 20.35 16.90
N LYS A 639 -10.39 20.21 17.63
CA LYS A 639 -10.35 20.36 19.09
C LYS A 639 -10.58 21.81 19.54
N SER A 640 -10.16 22.80 18.74
CA SER A 640 -10.37 24.23 19.03
C SER A 640 -11.82 24.70 18.99
N ARG A 641 -12.70 23.98 18.25
CA ARG A 641 -14.11 24.31 18.00
C ARG A 641 -14.36 25.64 17.30
N ARG A 642 -13.33 26.21 16.69
CA ARG A 642 -13.43 27.46 15.92
C ARG A 642 -13.72 27.22 14.44
N ALA A 643 -13.67 25.97 13.98
CA ALA A 643 -14.01 25.62 12.61
C ALA A 643 -15.50 25.92 12.31
N LYS A 644 -15.74 26.70 11.26
CA LYS A 644 -17.08 26.91 10.69
C LYS A 644 -17.35 25.79 9.70
N GLY A 645 -18.40 25.01 9.90
CA GLY A 645 -18.74 23.87 9.04
C GLY A 645 -17.88 22.62 9.29
N LYS A 646 -17.57 21.87 8.22
CA LYS A 646 -16.89 20.56 8.26
C LYS A 646 -15.41 20.68 7.87
N ILE A 647 -14.54 19.96 8.57
CA ILE A 647 -13.12 19.84 8.21
C ILE A 647 -12.99 18.62 7.31
N VAL A 648 -12.38 18.80 6.13
CA VAL A 648 -12.24 17.75 5.12
C VAL A 648 -10.78 17.59 4.74
N ILE A 649 -10.30 16.35 4.69
CA ILE A 649 -9.00 15.99 4.15
C ILE A 649 -9.23 15.48 2.74
N VAL A 650 -8.55 16.08 1.76
CA VAL A 650 -8.65 15.71 0.34
C VAL A 650 -7.42 14.92 -0.05
N MET A 651 -7.64 13.72 -0.60
CA MET A 651 -6.56 12.85 -1.08
C MET A 651 -6.05 13.38 -2.43
N GLU A 652 -4.73 13.36 -2.65
CA GLU A 652 -4.16 13.71 -3.95
C GLU A 652 -4.63 12.71 -5.02
N LYS A 653 -4.87 13.20 -6.24
CA LYS A 653 -5.53 12.47 -7.33
C LYS A 653 -4.72 11.28 -7.84
#